data_AF-A0A139HAN1-F1
#
_entry.id   AF-A0A139HAN1-F1
#
_cell.length_a   1.000
_cell.length_b   1.000
_cell.length_c   1.000
_cell.angle_alpha   90.00
_cell.angle_beta   90.00
_cell.angle_gamma   90.00
#
_symmetry.space_group_name_H-M   'P 1'
#
loop_
_entity.id
_entity.type
_entity.pdbx_description
1 polymer ?
#
loop_
_entity_poly.entity_id
_entity_poly.type
_entity_poly.pdbx_seq_one_letter_code
_entity_poly.pdbx_strand_id
1 'polypeptide(L)'
;MDLDSILTAVEADGGGKFCGLPRGPAFFDAMDSPKARAEAFSAVGNMGKKLSVEGKLTIPVPAEAHQNCNVEARQWRHPLSQDRSYNGRGRYAGKLTLHEAVGVTQNILIDMDILRIGLAMQLETHGDLILSRWTKKSRDKRATILSEASPTIFGSWPRKKGHSEEQDGDCCSRAKAREIWRRDHYVSWHQARWLNIGDFMDDRNKLLSVLYVRTAYSPNDWAMFDTRESEIAWSTGIRPVWFNEHCVNFCGCGCGYGSLSDYRIDLTHRWAHVGFPRALQTLEIQRDILVMLDEVVSKIIDGSKGTGSSKWEALVNRGFGASGHETLWNTYTEQAFAPPVNFDPEALLQRSKEQLDMILDEVWLMQTEPAYMQRVIKLRRDAPSFDNSVQPEKKLTAVVTELVAELCERLTLWKLVVAQLEEVARAYPPNAKPEDVASNIARESMTKLTQLLKACLAAAHSNLEAHLPAMQSMRGRFKAAQVGGDVVYHERKTSLDPKNDCDRLMWCMDELKVVLESRDETTGMRGFMASIEREILAQSPAQFVDRQLYQQLADIQSLDELLLALQWSQLAAYSDMINGQYVTPESRAMQILDSALASTTKRKLRVGTTSKTRLYGATRALLDTPWPKGRLGLAWLEKAKACRQQLQQFWIIVRNEITKQDGGGEWSKRIVKSMMFDSDDQFLEEVEREEQACLLAEGEARAAAAAKSEAASQKHQSVTQTTWGNSTDETLPTGRKQTKAKAARTAASESAKLSQNLQDLRIDTDSKADRFKKPPIPQIKVKKESLSIFRKMYPAHQDDLELRSNTRWQVFLQAMTDAGFLATEASGSAVRFSNDQGSISFHKPHPDPVIDPVMLHSMARRMKKRFGWGGETFVLRASTTGLE
;
A
#
# COMPACT_ATOMS: atom_id res chain seq x y z
N MET A 1 27.65 -19.79 41.00
CA MET A 1 26.95 -20.02 42.28
C MET A 1 26.28 -21.37 42.11
N ASP A 2 26.64 -22.38 42.89
CA ASP A 2 26.07 -23.73 42.72
C ASP A 2 24.61 -23.78 43.20
N LEU A 3 23.88 -24.78 42.73
CA LEU A 3 22.45 -24.97 43.01
C LEU A 3 22.21 -25.20 44.51
N ASP A 4 23.17 -25.82 45.20
CA ASP A 4 23.10 -26.12 46.64
C ASP A 4 23.17 -24.84 47.49
N SER A 5 23.93 -23.83 47.06
CA SER A 5 24.01 -22.52 47.71
C SER A 5 22.71 -21.74 47.60
N ILE A 6 21.99 -21.89 46.48
CA ILE A 6 20.68 -21.26 46.25
C ILE A 6 19.60 -21.97 47.09
N LEU A 7 19.68 -23.29 47.22
CA LEU A 7 18.75 -24.09 48.03
C LEU A 7 18.94 -23.86 49.54
N THR A 8 20.18 -23.67 49.99
CA THR A 8 20.49 -23.31 51.39
C THR A 8 19.90 -21.95 51.78
N ALA A 9 19.86 -21.00 50.83
CA ALA A 9 19.20 -19.70 51.04
C ALA A 9 17.66 -19.79 51.11
N VAL A 10 17.06 -20.78 50.44
CA VAL A 10 15.61 -21.06 50.50
C VAL A 10 15.21 -21.75 51.80
N GLU A 11 16.11 -22.56 52.40
CA GLU A 11 15.89 -23.20 53.70
C GLU A 11 16.05 -22.20 54.87
N ALA A 12 16.87 -21.17 54.71
CA ALA A 12 17.13 -20.15 55.74
C ALA A 12 15.97 -19.14 55.95
N ASP A 13 15.05 -18.98 54.99
CA ASP A 13 13.97 -17.96 55.02
C ASP A 13 12.60 -18.51 55.46
N GLY A 14 12.57 -19.65 56.16
CA GLY A 14 11.35 -20.20 56.75
C GLY A 14 10.44 -20.88 55.72
N GLY A 15 10.79 -22.14 55.41
CA GLY A 15 10.04 -23.01 54.51
C GLY A 15 8.55 -23.14 54.87
N GLY A 16 7.70 -22.92 53.88
CA GLY A 16 6.26 -23.09 54.05
C GLY A 16 5.49 -22.96 52.74
N LYS A 17 5.85 -23.77 51.72
CA LYS A 17 4.96 -24.22 50.61
C LYS A 17 5.65 -24.98 49.46
N PHE A 18 6.99 -25.08 49.43
CA PHE A 18 7.71 -25.59 48.25
C PHE A 18 8.36 -26.97 48.44
N CYS A 19 8.07 -27.68 49.54
CA CYS A 19 8.69 -28.96 49.88
C CYS A 19 8.22 -30.16 49.03
N GLY A 20 7.34 -29.94 48.05
CA GLY A 20 6.67 -31.01 47.28
C GLY A 20 7.00 -31.08 45.79
N LEU A 21 7.86 -30.19 45.24
CA LEU A 21 8.22 -30.24 43.83
C LEU A 21 9.45 -31.15 43.61
N PRO A 22 9.44 -32.05 42.60
CA PRO A 22 10.57 -32.92 42.32
C PRO A 22 11.80 -32.12 41.87
N ARG A 23 12.99 -32.57 42.29
CA ARG A 23 14.27 -31.88 42.07
C ARG A 23 14.98 -32.42 40.83
N GLY A 24 15.77 -31.58 40.14
CA GLY A 24 16.65 -32.00 39.04
C GLY A 24 15.89 -32.37 37.75
N PRO A 25 16.42 -33.25 36.88
CA PRO A 25 15.78 -33.66 35.62
C PRO A 25 14.33 -34.15 35.79
N ALA A 26 13.98 -34.73 36.95
CA ALA A 26 12.62 -35.14 37.29
C ALA A 26 11.62 -33.96 37.47
N PHE A 27 12.10 -32.72 37.65
CA PHE A 27 11.28 -31.49 37.58
C PHE A 27 10.73 -31.27 36.17
N PHE A 28 11.49 -31.68 35.14
CA PHE A 28 11.10 -31.56 33.75
C PHE A 28 10.22 -32.72 33.29
N ASP A 29 10.42 -33.92 33.84
CA ASP A 29 9.61 -35.11 33.54
C ASP A 29 8.21 -35.08 34.20
N ALA A 30 8.02 -34.34 35.30
CA ALA A 30 6.72 -34.22 35.98
C ALA A 30 5.73 -33.23 35.31
N MET A 31 6.08 -32.67 34.15
CA MET A 31 5.34 -31.60 33.45
C MET A 31 4.42 -32.09 32.32
N ASP A 32 3.62 -33.12 32.59
CA ASP A 32 2.75 -33.79 31.62
C ASP A 32 1.49 -33.02 31.21
N SER A 33 1.22 -31.82 31.75
CA SER A 33 0.11 -30.98 31.26
C SER A 33 0.54 -29.53 30.96
N PRO A 34 0.02 -28.92 29.87
CA PRO A 34 0.26 -27.51 29.52
C PRO A 34 -0.07 -26.54 30.66
N LYS A 35 -1.10 -26.85 31.45
CA LYS A 35 -1.51 -26.08 32.63
C LYS A 35 -0.46 -26.13 33.75
N ALA A 36 0.09 -27.30 34.04
CA ALA A 36 1.17 -27.45 35.02
C ALA A 36 2.45 -26.73 34.58
N ARG A 37 2.75 -26.70 33.27
CA ARG A 37 3.84 -25.89 32.70
C ARG A 37 3.58 -24.39 32.89
N ALA A 38 2.39 -23.89 32.54
CA ALA A 38 2.04 -22.48 32.70
C ALA A 38 2.09 -22.00 34.17
N GLU A 39 1.65 -22.84 35.12
CA GLU A 39 1.72 -22.57 36.55
C GLU A 39 3.17 -22.61 37.08
N ALA A 40 4.00 -23.56 36.63
CA ALA A 40 5.42 -23.62 36.97
C ALA A 40 6.20 -22.43 36.41
N PHE A 41 5.94 -22.01 35.16
CA PHE A 41 6.56 -20.82 34.57
C PHE A 41 6.06 -19.51 35.21
N SER A 42 4.81 -19.45 35.69
CA SER A 42 4.31 -18.34 36.50
C SER A 42 5.00 -18.27 37.88
N ALA A 43 5.27 -19.43 38.49
CA ALA A 43 6.07 -19.53 39.71
C ALA A 43 7.53 -19.11 39.47
N VAL A 44 8.15 -19.49 38.34
CA VAL A 44 9.49 -19.02 37.91
C VAL A 44 9.47 -17.52 37.60
N GLY A 45 8.40 -16.98 37.00
CA GLY A 45 8.21 -15.55 36.78
C GLY A 45 8.08 -14.75 38.09
N ASN A 46 7.41 -15.31 39.10
CA ASN A 46 7.32 -14.73 40.43
C ASN A 46 8.63 -14.88 41.23
N MET A 47 9.38 -15.97 41.01
CA MET A 47 10.72 -16.19 41.56
C MET A 47 11.74 -15.26 40.89
N GLY A 48 11.62 -14.99 39.58
CA GLY A 48 12.37 -13.98 38.85
C GLY A 48 12.04 -12.56 39.33
N LYS A 49 10.79 -12.28 39.71
CA LYS A 49 10.42 -11.03 40.41
C LYS A 49 11.07 -10.93 41.79
N LYS A 50 11.07 -11.99 42.61
CA LYS A 50 11.75 -12.00 43.93
C LYS A 50 13.28 -11.90 43.81
N LEU A 51 13.90 -12.66 42.91
CA LEU A 51 15.35 -12.63 42.64
C LEU A 51 15.80 -11.32 41.99
N SER A 52 14.95 -10.63 41.21
CA SER A 52 15.24 -9.29 40.69
C SER A 52 15.43 -8.24 41.79
N VAL A 53 14.89 -8.49 42.99
CA VAL A 53 15.01 -7.60 44.15
C VAL A 53 16.27 -7.90 44.98
N GLU A 54 16.81 -9.13 44.98
CA GLU A 54 17.87 -9.55 45.92
C GLU A 54 19.17 -10.12 45.32
N GLY A 55 19.26 -10.46 44.02
CA GLY A 55 20.47 -11.03 43.42
C GLY A 55 21.00 -10.26 42.20
N LYS A 56 21.96 -9.35 42.41
CA LYS A 56 22.59 -8.54 41.33
C LYS A 56 23.71 -9.33 40.64
N LEU A 57 23.53 -9.70 39.37
CA LEU A 57 24.64 -10.20 38.51
C LEU A 57 24.84 -9.27 37.31
N THR A 58 25.92 -8.49 37.36
CA THR A 58 26.43 -7.73 36.21
C THR A 58 27.33 -8.70 35.43
N ILE A 59 26.81 -9.29 34.35
CA ILE A 59 27.57 -10.22 33.53
C ILE A 59 28.28 -9.42 32.44
N PRO A 60 29.62 -9.51 32.29
CA PRO A 60 30.32 -8.91 31.18
C PRO A 60 29.87 -9.59 29.87
N VAL A 61 29.43 -8.77 28.91
CA VAL A 61 29.18 -9.17 27.52
C VAL A 61 30.50 -9.71 26.93
N PRO A 62 30.50 -10.64 25.95
CA PRO A 62 31.75 -11.16 25.37
C PRO A 62 32.72 -10.02 25.06
N ALA A 63 34.02 -10.19 25.40
CA ALA A 63 35.01 -9.10 25.27
C ALA A 63 35.15 -8.57 23.83
N GLU A 64 34.73 -9.37 22.85
CA GLU A 64 34.72 -9.09 21.41
C GLU A 64 33.45 -8.38 20.92
N ALA A 65 32.39 -8.35 21.73
CA ALA A 65 31.18 -7.60 21.44
C ALA A 65 31.40 -6.13 21.84
N HIS A 66 31.29 -5.26 20.84
CA HIS A 66 31.57 -3.85 20.98
C HIS A 66 30.49 -3.15 21.80
N GLN A 67 30.88 -2.60 22.96
CA GLN A 67 30.02 -1.89 23.93
C GLN A 67 29.19 -0.72 23.35
N ASN A 68 29.46 -0.31 22.10
CA ASN A 68 28.80 0.79 21.39
C ASN A 68 28.19 0.36 20.04
N CYS A 69 27.98 -0.95 19.79
CA CYS A 69 27.33 -1.45 18.59
C CYS A 69 25.79 -1.49 18.78
N ASN A 70 25.05 -0.76 17.94
CA ASN A 70 23.58 -0.74 17.99
C ASN A 70 22.97 -2.12 17.72
N VAL A 71 23.57 -2.93 16.84
CA VAL A 71 23.03 -4.27 16.51
C VAL A 71 23.18 -5.21 17.70
N GLU A 72 24.35 -5.23 18.33
CA GLU A 72 24.60 -6.06 19.51
C GLU A 72 23.77 -5.61 20.72
N ALA A 73 23.55 -4.30 20.91
CA ALA A 73 22.66 -3.79 21.96
C ALA A 73 21.20 -4.27 21.83
N ARG A 74 20.79 -4.70 20.63
CA ARG A 74 19.46 -5.29 20.37
C ARG A 74 19.41 -6.81 20.57
N GLN A 75 20.56 -7.44 20.80
CA GLN A 75 20.68 -8.89 21.00
C GLN A 75 21.13 -9.25 22.42
N TRP A 76 21.87 -8.35 23.08
CA TRP A 76 22.28 -8.45 24.49
C TRP A 76 21.89 -7.19 25.25
N ARG A 77 21.38 -7.34 26.48
CA ARG A 77 21.16 -6.21 27.40
C ARG A 77 22.51 -5.80 27.98
N HIS A 78 23.00 -4.61 27.60
CA HIS A 78 24.28 -4.09 28.10
C HIS A 78 24.09 -3.38 29.45
N PRO A 79 24.93 -3.63 30.47
CA PRO A 79 24.83 -2.93 31.77
C PRO A 79 25.08 -1.42 31.70
N LEU A 80 25.79 -0.95 30.66
CA LEU A 80 26.18 0.45 30.45
C LEU A 80 25.62 1.06 29.15
N SER A 81 24.65 0.43 28.47
CA SER A 81 24.05 1.08 27.30
C SER A 81 23.46 2.41 27.75
N GLN A 82 24.03 3.52 27.29
CA GLN A 82 23.67 4.89 27.68
C GLN A 82 22.26 5.31 27.23
N ASP A 83 21.45 4.38 26.74
CA ASP A 83 20.08 4.65 26.39
C ASP A 83 19.26 4.86 27.67
N ARG A 84 18.85 6.12 27.87
CA ARG A 84 18.03 6.59 29.00
C ARG A 84 16.69 5.85 29.11
N SER A 85 16.33 5.03 28.12
CA SER A 85 15.12 4.19 28.11
C SER A 85 15.21 2.99 29.09
N TYR A 86 16.41 2.45 29.33
CA TYR A 86 16.63 1.32 30.24
C TYR A 86 16.73 1.82 31.69
N ASN A 87 15.60 2.22 32.28
CA ASN A 87 15.46 2.63 33.68
C ASN A 87 15.80 1.49 34.68
N GLY A 88 17.04 1.00 34.71
CA GLY A 88 17.54 -0.01 35.65
C GLY A 88 17.03 -1.45 35.42
N ARG A 89 16.21 -1.70 34.38
CA ARG A 89 15.58 -3.01 34.09
C ARG A 89 16.40 -3.95 33.19
N GLY A 90 17.59 -3.53 32.77
CA GLY A 90 18.48 -4.26 31.84
C GLY A 90 19.26 -5.44 32.44
N ARG A 91 18.66 -6.21 33.36
CA ARG A 91 19.38 -7.29 34.09
C ARG A 91 18.93 -8.67 33.65
N TYR A 92 19.90 -9.58 33.52
CA TYR A 92 19.66 -11.00 33.26
C TYR A 92 19.15 -11.69 34.53
N ALA A 93 18.28 -12.68 34.37
CA ALA A 93 17.80 -13.52 35.47
C ALA A 93 18.91 -14.43 36.04
N GLY A 94 19.89 -14.78 35.21
CA GLY A 94 21.05 -15.58 35.56
C GLY A 94 21.90 -15.91 34.33
N LYS A 95 23.00 -16.67 34.52
CA LYS A 95 23.83 -17.23 33.45
C LYS A 95 23.57 -18.73 33.36
N LEU A 96 23.28 -19.23 32.15
CA LEU A 96 23.19 -20.65 31.85
C LEU A 96 24.54 -21.18 31.36
N THR A 97 24.87 -22.42 31.74
CA THR A 97 25.93 -23.20 31.11
C THR A 97 25.57 -23.55 29.66
N LEU A 98 26.56 -23.94 28.85
CA LEU A 98 26.31 -24.39 27.48
C LEU A 98 25.33 -25.58 27.44
N HIS A 99 25.48 -26.55 28.34
CA HIS A 99 24.60 -27.71 28.41
C HIS A 99 23.14 -27.33 28.72
N GLU A 100 22.92 -26.45 29.70
CA GLU A 100 21.58 -25.94 30.03
C GLU A 100 20.98 -25.12 28.87
N ALA A 101 21.79 -24.29 28.22
CA ALA A 101 21.37 -23.48 27.09
C ALA A 101 20.95 -24.34 25.88
N VAL A 102 21.70 -25.41 25.58
CA VAL A 102 21.33 -26.42 24.58
C VAL A 102 20.04 -27.15 24.98
N GLY A 103 19.94 -27.61 26.23
CA GLY A 103 18.75 -28.32 26.69
C GLY A 103 17.47 -27.48 26.61
N VAL A 104 17.52 -26.22 27.05
CA VAL A 104 16.36 -25.32 27.01
C VAL A 104 15.92 -25.03 25.57
N THR A 105 16.86 -24.72 24.68
CA THR A 105 16.53 -24.43 23.26
C THR A 105 15.96 -25.65 22.55
N GLN A 106 16.56 -26.83 22.72
CA GLN A 106 16.06 -28.08 22.12
C GLN A 106 14.67 -28.45 22.63
N ASN A 107 14.42 -28.33 23.93
CA ASN A 107 13.10 -28.63 24.51
C ASN A 107 12.00 -27.73 23.93
N ILE A 108 12.28 -26.44 23.73
CA ILE A 108 11.34 -25.51 23.11
C ILE A 108 11.05 -25.92 21.66
N LEU A 109 12.08 -26.24 20.88
CA LEU A 109 11.92 -26.65 19.48
C LEU A 109 11.09 -27.94 19.34
N ILE A 110 11.35 -28.94 20.18
CA ILE A 110 10.59 -30.19 20.20
C ILE A 110 9.11 -29.92 20.51
N ASP A 111 8.83 -29.10 21.54
CA ASP A 111 7.44 -28.76 21.92
C ASP A 111 6.73 -27.99 20.79
N MET A 112 7.44 -27.09 20.11
CA MET A 112 6.91 -26.35 18.96
C MET A 112 6.56 -27.27 17.79
N ASP A 113 7.42 -28.24 17.45
CA ASP A 113 7.13 -29.19 16.37
C ASP A 113 5.93 -30.09 16.72
N ILE A 114 5.84 -30.57 17.97
CA ILE A 114 4.69 -31.34 18.44
C ILE A 114 3.40 -30.52 18.30
N LEU A 115 3.38 -29.28 18.78
CA LEU A 115 2.22 -28.40 18.68
C LEU A 115 1.85 -28.10 17.23
N ARG A 116 2.83 -27.80 16.38
CA ARG A 116 2.60 -27.46 14.97
C ARG A 116 2.02 -28.64 14.19
N ILE A 117 2.61 -29.83 14.35
CA ILE A 117 2.12 -31.06 13.72
C ILE A 117 0.73 -31.42 14.25
N GLY A 118 0.53 -31.33 15.57
CA GLY A 118 -0.76 -31.59 16.19
C GLY A 118 -1.87 -30.68 15.64
N LEU A 119 -1.61 -29.37 15.58
CA LEU A 119 -2.52 -28.39 15.00
C LEU A 119 -2.82 -28.67 13.51
N ALA A 120 -1.81 -29.03 12.72
CA ALA A 120 -2.00 -29.38 11.31
C ALA A 120 -2.93 -30.59 11.15
N MET A 121 -2.74 -31.64 11.96
CA MET A 121 -3.62 -32.81 11.99
C MET A 121 -5.06 -32.46 12.41
N GLN A 122 -5.22 -31.53 13.36
CA GLN A 122 -6.54 -31.03 13.74
C GLN A 122 -7.24 -30.30 12.59
N LEU A 123 -6.51 -29.52 11.79
CA LEU A 123 -7.06 -28.83 10.62
C LEU A 123 -7.46 -29.80 9.51
N GLU A 124 -6.68 -30.86 9.28
CA GLU A 124 -7.01 -31.92 8.32
C GLU A 124 -8.28 -32.68 8.75
N THR A 125 -8.40 -33.00 10.03
CA THR A 125 -9.52 -33.81 10.56
C THR A 125 -10.79 -32.98 10.81
N HIS A 126 -10.65 -31.74 11.29
CA HIS A 126 -11.74 -30.89 11.79
C HIS A 126 -11.87 -29.54 11.06
N GLY A 127 -11.16 -29.30 9.96
CA GLY A 127 -11.13 -28.00 9.28
C GLY A 127 -12.51 -27.43 8.95
N ASP A 128 -13.41 -28.23 8.40
CA ASP A 128 -14.78 -27.81 8.05
C ASP A 128 -15.61 -27.45 9.29
N LEU A 129 -15.40 -28.18 10.39
CA LEU A 129 -16.05 -27.94 11.68
C LEU A 129 -15.55 -26.63 12.29
N ILE A 130 -14.23 -26.44 12.34
CA ILE A 130 -13.57 -25.23 12.86
C ILE A 130 -14.08 -24.01 12.08
N LEU A 131 -14.05 -24.06 10.75
CA LEU A 131 -14.54 -23.01 9.87
C LEU A 131 -16.00 -22.69 10.16
N SER A 132 -16.89 -23.69 10.16
CA SER A 132 -18.32 -23.50 10.41
C SER A 132 -18.60 -22.92 11.80
N ARG A 133 -17.97 -23.48 12.86
CA ARG A 133 -18.23 -23.05 14.24
C ARG A 133 -17.69 -21.66 14.51
N TRP A 134 -16.47 -21.37 14.08
CA TRP A 134 -15.86 -20.07 14.31
C TRP A 134 -16.61 -18.95 13.59
N THR A 135 -16.94 -19.15 12.30
CA THR A 135 -17.62 -18.13 11.49
C THR A 135 -19.05 -17.83 11.95
N LYS A 136 -19.71 -18.77 12.62
CA LYS A 136 -21.06 -18.62 13.21
C LYS A 136 -21.07 -17.99 14.60
N LYS A 137 -19.95 -17.93 15.32
CA LYS A 137 -19.90 -17.33 16.65
C LYS A 137 -20.09 -15.81 16.55
N SER A 138 -20.82 -15.23 17.49
CA SER A 138 -20.89 -13.77 17.63
C SER A 138 -19.54 -13.22 18.07
N ARG A 139 -19.34 -11.92 17.88
CA ARG A 139 -18.17 -11.18 18.35
C ARG A 139 -17.86 -11.45 19.82
N ASP A 140 -18.86 -11.40 20.70
CA ASP A 140 -18.67 -11.63 22.14
C ASP A 140 -18.28 -13.08 22.45
N LYS A 141 -18.91 -14.06 21.77
CA LYS A 141 -18.55 -15.48 21.93
C LYS A 141 -17.13 -15.78 21.46
N ARG A 142 -16.65 -15.09 20.40
CA ARG A 142 -15.25 -15.18 19.98
C ARG A 142 -14.32 -14.65 21.07
N ALA A 143 -14.61 -13.47 21.62
CA ALA A 143 -13.83 -12.88 22.70
C ALA A 143 -13.75 -13.78 23.95
N THR A 144 -14.87 -14.39 24.36
CA THR A 144 -14.90 -15.33 25.48
C THR A 144 -13.94 -16.51 25.26
N ILE A 145 -14.03 -17.18 24.10
CA ILE A 145 -13.14 -18.31 23.79
C ILE A 145 -11.68 -17.89 23.82
N LEU A 146 -11.35 -16.75 23.21
CA LEU A 146 -9.98 -16.25 23.18
C LEU A 146 -9.45 -15.95 24.59
N SER A 147 -10.27 -15.30 25.43
CA SER A 147 -9.90 -14.97 26.82
C SER A 147 -9.77 -16.20 27.72
N GLU A 148 -10.57 -17.23 27.48
CA GLU A 148 -10.48 -18.48 28.23
C GLU A 148 -9.34 -19.37 27.77
N ALA A 149 -9.05 -19.38 26.46
CA ALA A 149 -7.93 -20.12 25.90
C ALA A 149 -6.63 -19.50 26.42
N SER A 150 -6.50 -18.18 26.32
CA SER A 150 -5.33 -17.48 26.81
C SER A 150 -5.72 -16.28 27.67
N PRO A 151 -5.74 -16.44 29.00
CA PRO A 151 -6.03 -15.36 29.95
C PRO A 151 -5.08 -14.17 29.83
N THR A 152 -3.95 -14.35 29.13
CA THR A 152 -2.90 -13.34 28.95
C THR A 152 -2.91 -12.69 27.56
N ILE A 153 -3.76 -13.14 26.61
CA ILE A 153 -4.12 -12.33 25.45
C ILE A 153 -5.14 -11.29 25.93
N PHE A 154 -4.77 -10.03 25.86
CA PHE A 154 -5.66 -8.96 26.25
C PHE A 154 -6.80 -8.76 25.24
N GLY A 155 -7.96 -8.39 25.77
CA GLY A 155 -9.05 -7.74 25.03
C GLY A 155 -8.50 -6.60 24.17
N SER A 156 -9.10 -6.31 23.00
CA SER A 156 -9.11 -4.90 22.57
C SER A 156 -9.52 -4.09 23.79
N TRP A 157 -8.77 -3.06 24.14
CA TRP A 157 -9.14 -2.17 25.24
C TRP A 157 -10.65 -1.96 25.22
N PRO A 158 -11.39 -2.26 26.32
CA PRO A 158 -12.77 -1.83 26.35
C PRO A 158 -12.71 -0.32 26.19
N ARG A 159 -13.46 0.25 25.24
CA ARG A 159 -13.89 1.66 25.36
C ARG A 159 -14.67 1.79 26.67
N LYS A 160 -14.01 1.70 27.83
CA LYS A 160 -14.53 2.19 29.09
C LYS A 160 -14.51 3.70 28.91
N LYS A 161 -15.62 4.22 28.38
CA LYS A 161 -16.19 5.47 28.89
C LYS A 161 -16.02 5.41 30.41
N GLY A 162 -15.10 6.17 30.98
CA GLY A 162 -14.96 6.24 32.45
C GLY A 162 -13.64 5.80 33.08
N HIS A 163 -12.52 5.66 32.36
CA HIS A 163 -11.23 5.94 33.02
C HIS A 163 -10.99 7.47 32.95
N SER A 164 -11.54 8.13 33.97
CA SER A 164 -11.41 9.54 34.38
C SER A 164 -11.72 10.65 33.36
N GLU A 165 -12.98 10.71 32.91
CA GLU A 165 -13.60 12.00 32.52
C GLU A 165 -13.84 12.95 33.74
N GLU A 166 -13.64 12.48 34.98
CA GLU A 166 -13.91 13.27 36.20
C GLU A 166 -12.72 13.49 37.15
N GLN A 167 -11.55 12.84 36.94
CA GLN A 167 -10.39 13.04 37.83
C GLN A 167 -9.17 13.68 37.17
N ASP A 168 -9.07 13.67 35.84
CA ASP A 168 -8.04 14.41 35.12
C ASP A 168 -8.69 15.65 34.48
N GLY A 169 -9.18 16.54 35.34
CA GLY A 169 -9.54 17.90 34.98
C GLY A 169 -8.30 18.73 34.64
N ASP A 170 -7.52 18.32 33.65
CA ASP A 170 -6.61 19.16 32.90
C ASP A 170 -6.05 18.39 31.72
N CYS A 171 -5.65 19.10 30.67
CA CYS A 171 -5.04 18.55 29.47
C CYS A 171 -3.97 17.50 29.81
N CYS A 172 -4.25 16.21 29.57
CA CYS A 172 -3.24 15.17 29.75
C CYS A 172 -2.04 15.53 28.86
N SER A 173 -0.88 15.81 29.47
CA SER A 173 0.29 16.23 28.71
C SER A 173 0.66 15.16 27.69
N ARG A 174 1.14 15.56 26.51
CA ARG A 174 1.53 14.65 25.41
C ARG A 174 2.48 13.55 25.88
N ALA A 175 3.32 13.82 26.87
CA ALA A 175 4.23 12.85 27.49
C ALA A 175 3.50 11.78 28.30
N LYS A 176 2.47 12.14 29.08
CA LYS A 176 1.71 11.21 29.93
C LYS A 176 0.77 10.32 29.10
N ALA A 177 0.16 10.87 28.05
CA ALA A 177 -0.57 10.08 27.06
C ALA A 177 0.34 9.05 26.35
N ARG A 178 1.58 9.44 25.99
CA ARG A 178 2.59 8.54 25.40
C ARG A 178 3.04 7.43 26.35
N GLU A 179 3.14 7.71 27.65
CA GLU A 179 3.53 6.71 28.65
C GLU A 179 2.39 5.72 28.90
N ILE A 180 1.14 6.19 28.97
CA ILE A 180 -0.07 5.35 29.04
C ILE A 180 -0.19 4.48 27.79
N TRP A 181 -0.01 5.06 26.59
CA TRP A 181 -0.04 4.32 25.32
C TRP A 181 1.04 3.22 25.26
N ARG A 182 2.29 3.53 25.66
CA ARG A 182 3.39 2.56 25.73
C ARG A 182 3.20 1.50 26.80
N ARG A 183 2.61 1.85 27.94
CA ARG A 183 2.29 0.89 28.99
C ARG A 183 1.17 -0.03 28.52
N ASP A 184 0.09 0.48 27.93
CA ASP A 184 -1.17 -0.27 27.78
C ASP A 184 -1.31 -1.06 26.46
N HIS A 185 -0.53 -0.73 25.40
CA HIS A 185 -0.53 -1.52 24.15
C HIS A 185 0.35 -2.79 24.20
N TYR A 186 1.24 -2.94 25.20
CA TYR A 186 2.36 -3.88 25.09
C TYR A 186 2.57 -4.79 26.32
N VAL A 187 1.56 -4.97 27.18
CA VAL A 187 1.62 -5.89 28.35
C VAL A 187 1.01 -7.27 28.06
N SER A 188 0.87 -7.72 26.80
CA SER A 188 0.50 -9.12 26.57
C SER A 188 1.69 -10.03 26.91
N TRP A 189 1.43 -11.17 27.57
CA TRP A 189 2.50 -12.12 27.93
C TRP A 189 3.26 -12.61 26.68
N HIS A 190 2.57 -12.70 25.54
CA HIS A 190 3.10 -13.11 24.24
C HIS A 190 3.91 -12.03 23.51
N GLN A 191 3.83 -10.77 23.94
CA GLN A 191 4.69 -9.65 23.50
C GLN A 191 4.66 -9.29 22.01
N ALA A 192 3.95 -10.05 21.18
CA ALA A 192 3.73 -9.78 19.78
C ALA A 192 2.64 -8.71 19.59
N ARG A 193 2.98 -7.61 18.91
CA ARG A 193 2.11 -6.43 18.75
C ARG A 193 0.79 -6.72 18.02
N TRP A 194 0.81 -7.68 17.09
CA TRP A 194 -0.34 -8.08 16.29
C TRP A 194 -1.30 -9.01 17.05
N LEU A 195 -0.87 -9.61 18.17
CA LEU A 195 -1.67 -10.60 18.88
C LEU A 195 -2.58 -9.93 19.93
N ASN A 196 -3.81 -9.58 19.52
CA ASN A 196 -4.83 -9.03 20.41
C ASN A 196 -6.22 -9.61 20.12
N ILE A 197 -7.08 -9.71 21.14
CA ILE A 197 -8.44 -10.24 20.99
C ILE A 197 -9.28 -9.39 20.02
N GLY A 198 -9.02 -8.08 19.96
CA GLY A 198 -9.72 -7.14 19.07
C GLY A 198 -9.73 -7.58 17.62
N ASP A 199 -8.53 -7.85 17.09
CA ASP A 199 -8.36 -8.29 15.70
C ASP A 199 -9.12 -9.59 15.40
N PHE A 200 -9.04 -10.59 16.27
CA PHE A 200 -9.72 -11.87 16.07
C PHE A 200 -11.24 -11.83 16.32
N MET A 201 -11.70 -10.93 17.20
CA MET A 201 -13.12 -10.77 17.47
C MET A 201 -13.80 -9.93 16.40
N ASP A 202 -13.11 -8.94 15.82
CA ASP A 202 -13.65 -8.05 14.80
C ASP A 202 -13.61 -8.72 13.41
N ASP A 203 -12.51 -9.40 13.06
CA ASP A 203 -12.38 -10.15 11.82
C ASP A 203 -12.19 -11.66 12.06
N ARG A 204 -13.22 -12.44 11.71
CA ARG A 204 -13.22 -13.90 11.87
C ARG A 204 -12.16 -14.60 11.01
N ASN A 205 -11.74 -14.03 9.89
CA ASN A 205 -10.74 -14.63 9.02
C ASN A 205 -9.33 -14.53 9.61
N LYS A 206 -9.02 -13.52 10.45
CA LYS A 206 -7.68 -13.38 11.06
C LYS A 206 -7.25 -14.62 11.86
N LEU A 207 -8.13 -15.20 12.67
CA LEU A 207 -7.78 -16.44 13.42
C LEU A 207 -7.54 -17.61 12.46
N LEU A 208 -8.40 -17.76 11.46
CA LEU A 208 -8.28 -18.84 10.47
C LEU A 208 -6.99 -18.71 9.66
N SER A 209 -6.61 -17.48 9.30
CA SER A 209 -5.35 -17.18 8.64
C SER A 209 -4.16 -17.58 9.50
N VAL A 210 -4.11 -17.14 10.77
CA VAL A 210 -2.98 -17.46 11.67
C VAL A 210 -2.85 -18.96 11.87
N LEU A 211 -3.97 -19.67 12.05
CA LEU A 211 -3.97 -21.14 12.16
C LEU A 211 -3.31 -21.79 10.94
N TYR A 212 -3.66 -21.33 9.74
CA TYR A 212 -3.05 -21.83 8.52
C TYR A 212 -1.56 -21.47 8.45
N VAL A 213 -1.19 -20.19 8.53
CA VAL A 213 0.18 -19.77 8.25
C VAL A 213 1.19 -20.18 9.34
N ARG A 214 0.73 -20.41 10.58
CA ARG A 214 1.60 -20.95 11.65
C ARG A 214 1.77 -22.46 11.61
N THR A 215 0.92 -23.18 10.87
CA THR A 215 1.06 -24.64 10.68
C THR A 215 1.74 -24.98 9.35
N ALA A 216 1.45 -24.23 8.29
CA ALA A 216 1.98 -24.44 6.94
C ALA A 216 3.46 -24.07 6.79
N TYR A 217 3.96 -23.13 7.58
CA TYR A 217 5.35 -22.66 7.53
C TYR A 217 6.11 -23.06 8.80
N SER A 218 7.43 -23.17 8.68
CA SER A 218 8.28 -23.54 9.81
C SER A 218 8.46 -22.36 10.78
N PRO A 219 8.80 -22.63 12.06
CA PRO A 219 9.17 -21.56 12.98
C PRO A 219 10.34 -20.70 12.50
N ASN A 220 11.26 -21.27 11.74
CA ASN A 220 12.38 -20.54 11.16
C ASN A 220 11.91 -19.46 10.17
N ASP A 221 10.92 -19.76 9.32
CA ASP A 221 10.34 -18.80 8.37
C ASP A 221 9.73 -17.57 9.09
N TRP A 222 9.34 -17.74 10.35
CA TRP A 222 8.76 -16.70 11.20
C TRP A 222 9.76 -16.03 12.14
N ALA A 223 10.98 -16.56 12.29
CA ALA A 223 11.92 -16.17 13.34
C ALA A 223 12.25 -14.67 13.32
N MET A 224 12.55 -14.13 12.13
CA MET A 224 12.89 -12.71 12.01
C MET A 224 11.66 -11.80 12.18
N PHE A 225 10.49 -12.25 11.74
CA PHE A 225 9.24 -11.55 11.99
C PHE A 225 8.95 -11.47 13.49
N ASP A 226 8.97 -12.59 14.22
CA ASP A 226 8.65 -12.63 15.65
C ASP A 226 9.70 -11.92 16.51
N THR A 227 10.98 -11.96 16.09
CA THR A 227 12.04 -11.17 16.73
C THR A 227 11.74 -9.67 16.61
N ARG A 228 11.40 -9.20 15.41
CA ARG A 228 11.06 -7.81 15.16
C ARG A 228 9.81 -7.37 15.92
N GLU A 229 8.74 -8.17 15.88
CA GLU A 229 7.48 -7.81 16.54
C GLU A 229 7.59 -7.80 18.08
N SER A 230 8.66 -8.37 18.65
CA SER A 230 8.93 -8.36 20.09
C SER A 230 9.95 -7.30 20.54
N GLU A 231 10.40 -6.39 19.66
CA GLU A 231 11.43 -5.39 19.95
C GLU A 231 11.10 -4.48 21.14
N ILE A 232 9.85 -4.01 21.25
CA ILE A 232 9.40 -3.19 22.39
C ILE A 232 9.46 -3.99 23.69
N ALA A 233 9.09 -5.27 23.63
CA ALA A 233 9.08 -6.10 24.83
C ALA A 233 10.50 -6.46 25.28
N TRP A 234 11.43 -6.58 24.34
CA TRP A 234 12.86 -6.64 24.61
C TRP A 234 13.37 -5.36 25.29
N SER A 235 13.10 -4.18 24.72
CA SER A 235 13.61 -2.90 25.23
C SER A 235 13.02 -2.52 26.59
N THR A 236 11.77 -2.87 26.85
CA THR A 236 11.09 -2.61 28.14
C THR A 236 11.52 -3.56 29.26
N GLY A 237 12.15 -4.68 28.91
CA GLY A 237 12.62 -5.68 29.87
C GLY A 237 11.52 -6.44 30.61
N ILE A 238 10.30 -6.50 30.04
CA ILE A 238 9.12 -7.07 30.72
C ILE A 238 9.29 -8.56 31.04
N ARG A 239 9.98 -9.32 30.18
CA ARG A 239 10.36 -10.71 30.44
C ARG A 239 11.76 -10.82 31.05
N PRO A 240 11.94 -11.67 32.09
CA PRO A 240 13.27 -12.12 32.51
C PRO A 240 13.95 -12.84 31.33
N VAL A 241 15.24 -12.57 31.14
CA VAL A 241 16.04 -13.22 30.09
C VAL A 241 17.30 -13.80 30.69
N TRP A 242 17.72 -14.95 30.19
CA TRP A 242 18.89 -15.67 30.65
C TRP A 242 20.10 -15.37 29.76
N PHE A 243 21.28 -15.27 30.36
CA PHE A 243 22.52 -15.05 29.64
C PHE A 243 23.21 -16.35 29.27
N ASN A 244 23.71 -16.42 28.04
CA ASN A 244 24.75 -17.34 27.61
C ASN A 244 25.63 -16.59 26.58
N GLU A 245 26.91 -16.96 26.49
CA GLU A 245 27.89 -16.30 25.63
C GLU A 245 27.83 -16.73 24.16
N HIS A 246 27.16 -17.84 23.87
CA HIS A 246 26.98 -18.36 22.51
C HIS A 246 25.85 -17.62 21.79
N CYS A 247 25.84 -17.74 20.47
CA CYS A 247 24.73 -17.33 19.62
C CYS A 247 23.88 -18.54 19.23
N VAL A 248 22.67 -18.26 18.76
CA VAL A 248 21.71 -19.24 18.28
C VAL A 248 21.47 -19.00 16.80
N ASN A 249 21.53 -20.06 16.01
CA ASN A 249 21.37 -19.97 14.56
C ASN A 249 19.90 -19.73 14.17
N PHE A 250 19.66 -18.64 13.44
CA PHE A 250 18.39 -18.18 12.90
C PHE A 250 18.37 -18.20 11.36
N CYS A 251 19.41 -18.74 10.74
CA CYS A 251 19.49 -19.01 9.30
C CYS A 251 19.44 -20.52 9.02
N GLY A 252 18.88 -20.90 7.87
CA GLY A 252 18.98 -22.28 7.36
C GLY A 252 17.65 -22.95 7.07
N CYS A 253 17.50 -23.47 5.86
CA CYS A 253 16.50 -24.50 5.57
C CYS A 253 16.86 -25.82 6.29
N GLY A 254 16.19 -26.12 7.40
CA GLY A 254 15.84 -27.50 7.79
C GLY A 254 16.75 -28.27 8.76
N CYS A 255 17.90 -27.78 9.23
CA CYS A 255 18.69 -28.54 10.24
C CYS A 255 19.48 -27.73 11.28
N GLY A 256 19.48 -26.40 11.23
CA GLY A 256 20.26 -25.56 12.15
C GLY A 256 19.45 -24.57 13.00
N TYR A 257 18.15 -24.42 12.77
CA TYR A 257 17.36 -23.44 13.51
C TYR A 257 17.37 -23.74 15.01
N GLY A 258 17.77 -22.76 15.81
CA GLY A 258 17.85 -22.92 17.27
C GLY A 258 19.12 -23.61 17.78
N SER A 259 20.04 -24.03 16.91
CA SER A 259 21.33 -24.62 17.35
C SER A 259 22.27 -23.55 17.89
N LEU A 260 23.03 -23.87 18.94
CA LEU A 260 24.03 -22.96 19.50
C LEU A 260 25.34 -23.00 18.70
N SER A 261 26.01 -21.86 18.62
CA SER A 261 27.31 -21.67 17.96
C SER A 261 28.12 -20.57 18.63
N ASP A 262 29.43 -20.55 18.40
CA ASP A 262 30.27 -19.43 18.84
C ASP A 262 29.86 -18.10 18.20
N TYR A 263 30.20 -17.02 18.90
CA TYR A 263 29.99 -15.66 18.43
C TYR A 263 30.80 -15.39 17.15
N ARG A 264 30.13 -14.89 16.11
CA ARG A 264 30.79 -14.36 14.91
C ARG A 264 30.15 -13.06 14.47
N ILE A 265 30.93 -11.98 14.45
CA ILE A 265 30.45 -10.64 14.15
C ILE A 265 29.71 -10.54 12.81
N ASP A 266 30.19 -11.24 11.78
CA ASP A 266 29.62 -11.23 10.43
C ASP A 266 28.22 -11.84 10.37
N LEU A 267 27.97 -12.87 11.16
CA LEU A 267 26.68 -13.55 11.26
C LEU A 267 25.74 -12.81 12.20
N THR A 268 26.26 -12.33 13.32
CA THR A 268 25.49 -11.56 14.32
C THR A 268 24.97 -10.25 13.72
N HIS A 269 25.80 -9.52 12.98
CA HIS A 269 25.42 -8.26 12.33
C HIS A 269 24.48 -8.44 11.14
N ARG A 270 24.28 -9.67 10.68
CA ARG A 270 23.26 -10.06 9.71
C ARG A 270 22.01 -10.62 10.35
N TRP A 271 21.95 -10.78 11.67
CA TRP A 271 20.89 -11.56 12.33
C TRP A 271 20.81 -13.02 11.88
N ALA A 272 21.85 -13.53 11.23
CA ALA A 272 21.93 -14.93 10.85
C ALA A 272 22.14 -15.79 12.10
N HIS A 273 23.00 -15.32 12.99
CA HIS A 273 23.12 -15.82 14.35
C HIS A 273 22.62 -14.73 15.30
N VAL A 274 21.83 -15.11 16.30
CA VAL A 274 21.24 -14.18 17.25
C VAL A 274 21.79 -14.47 18.64
N GLY A 275 22.19 -13.43 19.38
CA GLY A 275 22.62 -13.57 20.76
C GLY A 275 21.62 -14.36 21.61
N PHE A 276 22.12 -15.33 22.38
CA PHE A 276 21.28 -16.29 23.11
C PHE A 276 20.09 -15.67 23.87
N PRO A 277 20.23 -14.56 24.61
CA PRO A 277 19.11 -14.01 25.36
C PRO A 277 17.96 -13.54 24.47
N ARG A 278 18.28 -12.94 23.32
CA ARG A 278 17.30 -12.48 22.34
C ARG A 278 16.68 -13.66 21.60
N ALA A 279 17.49 -14.65 21.24
CA ALA A 279 17.04 -15.86 20.58
C ALA A 279 16.06 -16.67 21.44
N LEU A 280 16.39 -16.85 22.73
CA LEU A 280 15.53 -17.56 23.68
C LEU A 280 14.16 -16.88 23.80
N GLN A 281 14.13 -15.55 23.91
CA GLN A 281 12.87 -14.80 23.94
C GLN A 281 12.02 -15.05 22.69
N THR A 282 12.63 -15.04 21.49
CA THR A 282 11.90 -15.31 20.24
C THR A 282 11.33 -16.72 20.23
N LEU A 283 12.13 -17.73 20.59
CA LEU A 283 11.69 -19.13 20.62
C LEU A 283 10.53 -19.34 21.60
N GLU A 284 10.59 -18.74 22.80
CA GLU A 284 9.50 -18.77 23.77
C GLU A 284 8.21 -18.13 23.22
N ILE A 285 8.32 -16.98 22.54
CA ILE A 285 7.16 -16.31 21.94
C ILE A 285 6.50 -17.19 20.88
N GLN A 286 7.30 -17.81 20.01
CA GLN A 286 6.79 -18.70 18.97
C GLN A 286 6.04 -19.90 19.53
N ARG A 287 6.63 -20.52 20.57
CA ARG A 287 5.98 -21.60 21.31
C ARG A 287 4.67 -21.15 21.93
N ASP A 288 4.66 -20.02 22.64
CA ASP A 288 3.47 -19.51 23.34
C ASP A 288 2.33 -19.20 22.35
N ILE A 289 2.64 -18.71 21.15
CA ILE A 289 1.65 -18.54 20.07
C ILE A 289 1.02 -19.88 19.69
N LEU A 290 1.82 -20.93 19.48
CA LEU A 290 1.32 -22.27 19.11
C LEU A 290 0.47 -22.90 20.22
N VAL A 291 0.89 -22.77 21.49
CA VAL A 291 0.11 -23.24 22.65
C VAL A 291 -1.27 -22.58 22.67
N MET A 292 -1.33 -21.27 22.50
CA MET A 292 -2.60 -20.56 22.48
C MET A 292 -3.50 -21.00 21.33
N LEU A 293 -2.94 -21.18 20.13
CA LEU A 293 -3.71 -21.66 18.98
C LEU A 293 -4.30 -23.05 19.24
N ASP A 294 -3.52 -23.94 19.87
CA ASP A 294 -3.96 -25.29 20.24
C ASP A 294 -5.11 -25.26 21.26
N GLU A 295 -5.01 -24.40 22.28
CA GLU A 295 -6.07 -24.22 23.29
C GLU A 295 -7.36 -23.65 22.66
N VAL A 296 -7.24 -22.70 21.73
CA VAL A 296 -8.38 -22.13 20.99
C VAL A 296 -9.04 -23.20 20.12
N VAL A 297 -8.26 -23.97 19.36
CA VAL A 297 -8.76 -25.05 18.48
C VAL A 297 -9.45 -26.13 19.31
N SER A 298 -8.85 -26.56 20.41
CA SER A 298 -9.42 -27.53 21.34
C SER A 298 -10.79 -27.09 21.87
N LYS A 299 -10.95 -25.80 22.24
CA LYS A 299 -12.23 -25.22 22.66
C LYS A 299 -13.26 -25.09 21.52
N ILE A 300 -12.82 -24.93 20.27
CA ILE A 300 -13.74 -24.88 19.11
C ILE A 300 -14.23 -26.28 18.75
N ILE A 301 -13.36 -27.29 18.81
CA ILE A 301 -13.68 -28.69 18.55
C ILE A 301 -14.54 -29.25 19.67
N ASP A 302 -14.21 -28.96 20.93
CA ASP A 302 -14.98 -29.36 22.12
C ASP A 302 -15.33 -30.86 22.09
N GLY A 303 -14.31 -31.70 21.84
CA GLY A 303 -14.44 -33.16 21.75
C GLY A 303 -15.32 -33.71 20.61
N SER A 304 -15.73 -32.85 19.67
CA SER A 304 -16.60 -33.25 18.55
C SER A 304 -15.86 -34.08 17.50
N LYS A 305 -16.58 -34.95 16.78
CA LYS A 305 -16.00 -35.79 15.72
C LYS A 305 -15.53 -34.98 14.51
N GLY A 306 -14.52 -35.52 13.81
CA GLY A 306 -14.00 -35.00 12.55
C GLY A 306 -15.05 -34.87 11.46
N THR A 307 -14.98 -33.78 10.69
CA THR A 307 -15.86 -33.52 9.54
C THR A 307 -15.08 -33.33 8.23
N GLY A 308 -13.76 -33.55 8.23
CA GLY A 308 -12.87 -33.29 7.09
C GLY A 308 -12.52 -31.82 6.89
N SER A 309 -11.80 -31.54 5.80
CA SER A 309 -11.14 -30.25 5.48
C SER A 309 -11.53 -29.64 4.12
N SER A 310 -12.53 -30.16 3.42
CA SER A 310 -12.81 -29.76 2.02
C SER A 310 -13.12 -28.27 1.83
N LYS A 311 -13.90 -27.67 2.74
CA LYS A 311 -14.24 -26.24 2.75
C LYS A 311 -13.09 -25.41 3.28
N TRP A 312 -12.32 -25.97 4.22
CA TRP A 312 -11.08 -25.37 4.69
C TRP A 312 -10.07 -25.21 3.55
N GLU A 313 -9.81 -26.26 2.78
CA GLU A 313 -8.93 -26.23 1.61
C GLU A 313 -9.42 -25.25 0.54
N ALA A 314 -10.73 -25.21 0.30
CA ALA A 314 -11.32 -24.22 -0.61
C ALA A 314 -11.11 -22.78 -0.13
N LEU A 315 -11.10 -22.52 1.19
CA LEU A 315 -10.77 -21.21 1.75
C LEU A 315 -9.27 -20.90 1.60
N VAL A 316 -8.40 -21.85 1.94
CA VAL A 316 -6.94 -21.72 1.78
C VAL A 316 -6.57 -21.39 0.34
N ASN A 317 -7.15 -22.10 -0.64
CA ASN A 317 -6.90 -21.90 -2.06
C ASN A 317 -7.39 -20.55 -2.60
N ARG A 318 -8.41 -19.95 -1.97
CA ARG A 318 -8.85 -18.58 -2.30
C ARG A 318 -7.94 -17.51 -1.68
N GLY A 319 -7.05 -17.91 -0.78
CA GLY A 319 -6.32 -17.01 0.08
C GLY A 319 -7.19 -16.45 1.21
N PHE A 320 -6.53 -15.80 2.15
CA PHE A 320 -7.20 -15.09 3.23
C PHE A 320 -7.30 -13.59 2.92
N GLY A 321 -8.44 -13.00 3.26
CA GLY A 321 -8.72 -11.57 3.15
C GLY A 321 -9.67 -11.12 4.26
N ALA A 322 -9.97 -9.82 4.32
CA ALA A 322 -10.89 -9.29 5.32
C ALA A 322 -12.29 -9.93 5.20
N SER A 323 -12.93 -10.17 6.33
CA SER A 323 -14.23 -10.86 6.36
C SER A 323 -15.30 -10.10 5.61
N GLY A 324 -15.83 -10.69 4.53
CA GLY A 324 -16.86 -10.06 3.69
C GLY A 324 -16.31 -9.12 2.62
N HIS A 325 -15.00 -9.06 2.46
CA HIS A 325 -14.32 -8.34 1.38
C HIS A 325 -13.83 -9.34 0.31
N GLU A 326 -13.75 -8.86 -0.93
CA GLU A 326 -13.25 -9.64 -2.08
C GLU A 326 -11.73 -9.45 -2.29
N THR A 327 -11.12 -8.53 -1.54
CA THR A 327 -9.68 -8.25 -1.57
C THR A 327 -8.92 -9.11 -0.57
N LEU A 328 -7.76 -9.61 -1.00
CA LEU A 328 -6.76 -10.18 -0.08
C LEU A 328 -6.10 -9.09 0.77
N TRP A 329 -5.61 -9.46 1.95
CA TRP A 329 -4.97 -8.55 2.90
C TRP A 329 -3.78 -7.81 2.31
N ASN A 330 -3.60 -6.56 2.72
CA ASN A 330 -2.33 -5.85 2.55
C ASN A 330 -1.22 -6.52 3.39
N THR A 331 -0.16 -6.96 2.73
CA THR A 331 0.98 -7.65 3.37
C THR A 331 1.89 -6.73 4.17
N TYR A 332 1.59 -5.44 4.36
CA TYR A 332 2.35 -4.57 5.24
C TYR A 332 1.79 -4.56 6.67
N THR A 333 0.51 -4.20 6.85
CA THR A 333 -0.12 -4.12 8.18
C THR A 333 -0.55 -5.50 8.70
N GLU A 334 -0.83 -6.45 7.82
CA GLU A 334 -1.41 -7.75 8.17
C GLU A 334 -0.44 -8.92 7.99
N GLN A 335 0.89 -8.68 8.10
CA GLN A 335 1.95 -9.69 7.92
C GLN A 335 1.77 -10.94 8.78
N ALA A 336 1.25 -10.80 9.99
CA ALA A 336 1.00 -11.92 10.89
C ALA A 336 -0.06 -12.91 10.37
N PHE A 337 -0.91 -12.46 9.44
CA PHE A 337 -2.06 -13.17 8.91
C PHE A 337 -1.86 -13.60 7.45
N ALA A 338 -0.66 -13.42 6.91
CA ALA A 338 -0.27 -13.78 5.56
C ALA A 338 0.95 -14.71 5.59
N PRO A 339 1.28 -15.42 4.50
CA PRO A 339 2.54 -16.15 4.38
C PRO A 339 3.77 -15.29 4.77
N PRO A 340 4.78 -15.87 5.41
CA PRO A 340 5.99 -15.14 5.79
C PRO A 340 6.67 -14.55 4.55
N VAL A 341 7.08 -13.29 4.66
CA VAL A 341 7.69 -12.54 3.55
C VAL A 341 9.19 -12.81 3.54
N ASN A 342 9.64 -13.60 2.57
CA ASN A 342 11.06 -13.74 2.28
C ASN A 342 11.57 -12.55 1.47
N PHE A 343 12.83 -12.19 1.70
CA PHE A 343 13.46 -11.16 0.89
C PHE A 343 13.70 -11.70 -0.52
N ASP A 344 13.17 -10.96 -1.51
CA ASP A 344 13.35 -11.26 -2.93
C ASP A 344 13.60 -9.93 -3.68
N PRO A 345 14.85 -9.64 -4.09
CA PRO A 345 15.18 -8.43 -4.83
C PRO A 345 14.32 -8.19 -6.07
N GLU A 346 13.97 -9.25 -6.80
CA GLU A 346 13.20 -9.16 -8.04
C GLU A 346 11.74 -8.84 -7.75
N ALA A 347 11.13 -9.49 -6.76
CA ALA A 347 9.78 -9.15 -6.33
C ALA A 347 9.68 -7.72 -5.78
N LEU A 348 10.65 -7.27 -4.99
CA LEU A 348 10.71 -5.91 -4.48
C LEU A 348 10.91 -4.87 -5.60
N LEU A 349 11.77 -5.18 -6.58
CA LEU A 349 11.96 -4.35 -7.77
C LEU A 349 10.66 -4.28 -8.58
N GLN A 350 9.98 -5.40 -8.80
CA GLN A 350 8.73 -5.46 -9.56
C GLN A 350 7.63 -4.63 -8.88
N ARG A 351 7.46 -4.74 -7.56
CA ARG A 351 6.52 -3.91 -6.79
C ARG A 351 6.85 -2.42 -6.89
N SER A 352 8.14 -2.07 -6.80
CA SER A 352 8.60 -0.68 -6.92
C SER A 352 8.40 -0.10 -8.32
N LYS A 353 8.58 -0.93 -9.36
CA LYS A 353 8.26 -0.57 -10.76
C LYS A 353 6.77 -0.33 -10.95
N GLU A 354 5.91 -1.16 -10.38
CA GLU A 354 4.46 -0.97 -10.45
C GLU A 354 4.01 0.32 -9.75
N GLN A 355 4.63 0.67 -8.63
CA GLN A 355 4.38 1.95 -7.96
C GLN A 355 4.81 3.14 -8.84
N LEU A 356 5.99 3.06 -9.47
CA LEU A 356 6.46 4.07 -10.41
C LEU A 356 5.55 4.15 -11.65
N ASP A 357 5.10 3.02 -12.17
CA ASP A 357 4.19 2.94 -13.33
C ASP A 357 2.84 3.58 -13.01
N MET A 358 2.31 3.45 -11.78
CA MET A 358 1.11 4.18 -11.38
C MET A 358 1.29 5.71 -11.44
N ILE A 359 2.46 6.21 -11.04
CA ILE A 359 2.77 7.65 -11.11
C ILE A 359 2.94 8.09 -12.56
N LEU A 360 3.65 7.30 -13.37
CA LEU A 360 3.86 7.58 -14.79
C LEU A 360 2.55 7.53 -15.57
N ASP A 361 1.66 6.58 -15.27
CA ASP A 361 0.33 6.51 -15.87
C ASP A 361 -0.52 7.73 -15.51
N GLU A 362 -0.42 8.23 -14.26
CA GLU A 362 -1.11 9.45 -13.85
C GLU A 362 -0.59 10.67 -14.62
N VAL A 363 0.73 10.81 -14.77
CA VAL A 363 1.36 11.88 -15.57
C VAL A 363 0.96 11.75 -17.05
N TRP A 364 1.00 10.53 -17.60
CA TRP A 364 0.56 10.23 -18.96
C TRP A 364 -0.89 10.66 -19.20
N LEU A 365 -1.80 10.33 -18.29
CA LEU A 365 -3.20 10.76 -18.36
C LEU A 365 -3.32 12.29 -18.27
N MET A 366 -2.59 12.96 -17.38
CA MET A 366 -2.63 14.42 -17.29
C MET A 366 -2.00 15.13 -18.50
N GLN A 367 -1.18 14.46 -19.29
CA GLN A 367 -0.59 15.01 -20.53
C GLN A 367 -1.42 14.71 -21.77
N THR A 368 -2.08 13.55 -21.82
CA THR A 368 -2.75 13.07 -23.04
C THR A 368 -4.28 13.21 -22.99
N GLU A 369 -4.87 13.38 -21.79
CA GLU A 369 -6.32 13.53 -21.59
C GLU A 369 -6.68 14.88 -20.98
N PRO A 370 -7.10 15.87 -21.80
CA PRO A 370 -7.52 17.16 -21.27
C PRO A 370 -8.69 17.09 -20.28
N ALA A 371 -9.66 16.19 -20.51
CA ALA A 371 -10.77 15.98 -19.59
C ALA A 371 -10.30 15.47 -18.21
N TYR A 372 -9.30 14.57 -18.18
CA TYR A 372 -8.71 14.07 -16.94
C TYR A 372 -7.95 15.19 -16.21
N MET A 373 -7.11 15.96 -16.91
CA MET A 373 -6.37 17.07 -16.29
C MET A 373 -7.30 18.16 -15.75
N GLN A 374 -8.34 18.55 -16.52
CA GLN A 374 -9.37 19.48 -16.06
C GLN A 374 -10.09 18.98 -14.81
N ARG A 375 -10.41 17.68 -14.74
CA ARG A 375 -11.00 17.05 -13.55
C ARG A 375 -10.06 17.11 -12.35
N VAL A 376 -8.78 16.77 -12.52
CA VAL A 376 -7.77 16.82 -11.46
C VAL A 376 -7.65 18.23 -10.89
N ILE A 377 -7.54 19.25 -11.73
CA ILE A 377 -7.44 20.66 -11.30
C ILE A 377 -8.70 21.08 -10.53
N LYS A 378 -9.90 20.74 -11.03
CA LYS A 378 -11.17 21.09 -10.37
C LYS A 378 -11.27 20.49 -8.96
N LEU A 379 -10.97 19.20 -8.82
CA LEU A 379 -10.99 18.54 -7.51
C LEU A 379 -9.97 19.15 -6.54
N ARG A 380 -8.76 19.44 -7.01
CA ARG A 380 -7.73 20.07 -6.18
C ARG A 380 -8.03 21.51 -5.82
N ARG A 381 -8.75 22.25 -6.68
CA ARG A 381 -9.18 23.61 -6.38
C ARG A 381 -10.19 23.64 -5.24
N ASP A 382 -11.05 22.63 -5.18
CA ASP A 382 -12.16 22.58 -4.23
C ASP A 382 -11.73 21.98 -2.88
N ALA A 383 -10.52 21.41 -2.74
CA ALA A 383 -10.04 20.75 -1.51
C ALA A 383 -9.63 21.71 -0.37
N PRO A 384 -8.73 22.71 -0.57
CA PRO A 384 -8.17 23.53 0.52
C PRO A 384 -9.15 24.57 1.09
N SER A 385 -8.95 24.95 2.36
CA SER A 385 -9.70 26.04 2.99
C SER A 385 -8.96 27.38 2.85
N PHE A 386 -9.26 28.12 1.80
CA PHE A 386 -8.76 29.49 1.62
C PHE A 386 -9.60 30.51 2.38
N ASP A 387 -8.95 31.49 3.01
CA ASP A 387 -9.65 32.67 3.51
C ASP A 387 -10.37 33.41 2.36
N ASN A 388 -11.48 34.07 2.68
CA ASN A 388 -12.26 34.84 1.71
C ASN A 388 -11.48 36.02 1.12
N SER A 389 -10.47 36.53 1.83
CA SER A 389 -9.57 37.60 1.37
C SER A 389 -8.61 37.18 0.27
N VAL A 390 -8.33 35.88 0.11
CA VAL A 390 -7.38 35.41 -0.91
C VAL A 390 -7.98 35.56 -2.30
N GLN A 391 -7.26 36.22 -3.21
CA GLN A 391 -7.73 36.42 -4.58
C GLN A 391 -7.85 35.10 -5.36
N PRO A 392 -8.87 34.92 -6.24
CA PRO A 392 -9.07 33.69 -7.01
C PRO A 392 -7.84 33.25 -7.83
N GLU A 393 -7.10 34.22 -8.39
CA GLU A 393 -5.85 33.96 -9.12
C GLU A 393 -4.81 33.27 -8.23
N LYS A 394 -4.63 33.76 -7.00
CA LYS A 394 -3.65 33.21 -6.05
C LYS A 394 -4.07 31.83 -5.57
N LYS A 395 -5.37 31.57 -5.39
CA LYS A 395 -5.90 30.23 -5.07
C LYS A 395 -5.53 29.23 -6.17
N LEU A 396 -5.83 29.56 -7.43
CA LEU A 396 -5.56 28.66 -8.55
C LEU A 396 -4.06 28.45 -8.77
N THR A 397 -3.26 29.51 -8.63
CA THR A 397 -1.80 29.43 -8.72
C THR A 397 -1.25 28.46 -7.67
N ALA A 398 -1.65 28.61 -6.40
CA ALA A 398 -1.19 27.74 -5.31
C ALA A 398 -1.53 26.26 -5.58
N VAL A 399 -2.78 25.98 -5.97
CA VAL A 399 -3.27 24.63 -6.31
C VAL A 399 -2.41 23.97 -7.39
N VAL A 400 -2.12 24.70 -8.46
CA VAL A 400 -1.35 24.17 -9.59
C VAL A 400 0.12 24.00 -9.25
N THR A 401 0.72 24.96 -8.54
CA THR A 401 2.12 24.83 -8.13
C THR A 401 2.32 23.65 -7.19
N GLU A 402 1.37 23.38 -6.30
CA GLU A 402 1.44 22.22 -5.40
C GLU A 402 1.25 20.91 -6.16
N LEU A 403 0.28 20.84 -7.09
CA LEU A 403 0.08 19.67 -7.96
C LEU A 403 1.38 19.29 -8.69
N VAL A 404 2.05 20.26 -9.31
CA VAL A 404 3.27 19.99 -10.08
C VAL A 404 4.44 19.65 -9.15
N ALA A 405 4.56 20.33 -7.99
CA ALA A 405 5.60 20.01 -7.01
C ALA A 405 5.47 18.58 -6.48
N GLU A 406 4.27 18.17 -6.10
CA GLU A 406 3.99 16.80 -5.63
C GLU A 406 4.36 15.74 -6.67
N LEU A 407 4.01 15.96 -7.94
CA LEU A 407 4.34 15.02 -9.02
C LEU A 407 5.86 14.88 -9.22
N CYS A 408 6.58 16.00 -9.23
CA CYS A 408 8.03 16.02 -9.35
C CYS A 408 8.72 15.33 -8.18
N GLU A 409 8.25 15.57 -6.96
CA GLU A 409 8.77 14.96 -5.73
C GLU A 409 8.59 13.44 -5.77
N ARG A 410 7.37 12.97 -6.05
CA ARG A 410 7.05 11.53 -6.11
C ARG A 410 7.81 10.81 -7.22
N LEU A 411 7.90 11.42 -8.42
CA LEU A 411 8.71 10.87 -9.51
C LEU A 411 10.20 10.80 -9.17
N THR A 412 10.73 11.84 -8.50
CA THR A 412 12.14 11.86 -8.09
C THR A 412 12.43 10.70 -7.12
N LEU A 413 11.59 10.54 -6.09
CA LEU A 413 11.73 9.48 -5.09
C LEU A 413 11.69 8.09 -5.73
N TRP A 414 10.61 7.75 -6.43
CA TRP A 414 10.42 6.39 -6.95
C TRP A 414 11.39 6.03 -8.07
N LYS A 415 11.84 7.00 -8.88
CA LYS A 415 12.90 6.75 -9.87
C LYS A 415 14.25 6.44 -9.23
N LEU A 416 14.60 7.10 -8.12
CA LEU A 416 15.83 6.79 -7.40
C LEU A 416 15.75 5.38 -6.81
N VAL A 417 14.63 5.06 -6.15
CA VAL A 417 14.39 3.74 -5.53
C VAL A 417 14.47 2.62 -6.57
N VAL A 418 13.76 2.75 -7.70
CA VAL A 418 13.80 1.74 -8.78
C VAL A 418 15.21 1.56 -9.34
N ALA A 419 15.93 2.65 -9.63
CA ALA A 419 17.29 2.53 -10.16
C ALA A 419 18.25 1.82 -9.18
N GLN A 420 18.14 2.14 -7.89
CA GLN A 420 19.00 1.50 -6.89
C GLN A 420 18.61 0.03 -6.65
N LEU A 421 17.32 -0.32 -6.74
CA LEU A 421 16.86 -1.70 -6.71
C LEU A 421 17.31 -2.48 -7.96
N GLU A 422 17.40 -1.86 -9.14
CA GLU A 422 17.98 -2.49 -10.34
C GLU A 422 19.48 -2.80 -10.17
N GLU A 423 20.21 -2.01 -9.38
CA GLU A 423 21.58 -2.37 -8.98
C GLU A 423 21.62 -3.55 -8.03
N VAL A 424 20.75 -3.57 -7.01
CA VAL A 424 20.67 -4.68 -6.04
C VAL A 424 20.25 -5.98 -6.74
N ALA A 425 19.20 -5.96 -7.56
CA ALA A 425 18.74 -7.13 -8.30
C ALA A 425 19.79 -7.67 -9.28
N ARG A 426 20.69 -6.83 -9.81
CA ARG A 426 21.83 -7.29 -10.61
C ARG A 426 22.97 -7.87 -9.77
N ALA A 427 23.10 -7.45 -8.52
CA ALA A 427 24.19 -7.87 -7.64
C ALA A 427 23.88 -9.16 -6.86
N TYR A 428 22.61 -9.52 -6.70
CA TYR A 428 22.16 -10.76 -6.06
C TYR A 428 21.61 -11.75 -7.10
N PRO A 429 21.86 -13.06 -6.94
CA PRO A 429 21.17 -14.06 -7.74
C PRO A 429 19.66 -14.07 -7.42
N PRO A 430 18.81 -14.50 -8.36
CA PRO A 430 17.40 -14.75 -8.09
C PRO A 430 17.26 -15.76 -6.94
N ASN A 431 16.39 -15.49 -5.97
CA ASN A 431 16.18 -16.31 -4.77
C ASN A 431 17.42 -16.46 -3.85
N ALA A 432 18.28 -15.42 -3.79
CA ALA A 432 19.38 -15.38 -2.84
C ALA A 432 18.91 -15.71 -1.42
N LYS A 433 19.55 -16.69 -0.79
CA LYS A 433 19.20 -17.15 0.55
C LYS A 433 20.09 -16.48 1.60
N PRO A 434 19.59 -16.28 2.84
CA PRO A 434 20.40 -15.78 3.95
C PRO A 434 21.74 -16.49 4.17
N GLU A 435 21.83 -17.77 3.78
CA GLU A 435 23.05 -18.57 3.88
C GLU A 435 24.12 -18.19 2.84
N ASP A 436 23.74 -17.51 1.75
CA ASP A 436 24.65 -17.12 0.69
C ASP A 436 25.61 -16.03 1.18
N VAL A 437 26.91 -16.21 0.92
CA VAL A 437 27.91 -15.18 1.19
C VAL A 437 27.76 -14.08 0.13
N ALA A 438 27.17 -12.95 0.51
CA ALA A 438 27.05 -11.80 -0.37
C ALA A 438 28.43 -11.28 -0.81
N SER A 439 28.60 -11.04 -2.12
CA SER A 439 29.80 -10.39 -2.66
C SER A 439 29.95 -8.97 -2.11
N ASN A 440 31.15 -8.39 -2.19
CA ASN A 440 31.37 -6.99 -1.77
C ASN A 440 30.44 -6.01 -2.53
N ILE A 441 30.22 -6.26 -3.83
CA ILE A 441 29.32 -5.46 -4.67
C ILE A 441 27.86 -5.57 -4.19
N ALA A 442 27.43 -6.78 -3.83
CA ALA A 442 26.11 -7.06 -3.29
C ALA A 442 25.89 -6.38 -1.93
N ARG A 443 26.91 -6.37 -1.06
CA ARG A 443 26.86 -5.64 0.22
C ARG A 443 26.84 -4.11 0.04
N GLU A 444 27.63 -3.59 -0.89
CA GLU A 444 27.70 -2.16 -1.17
C GLU A 444 26.37 -1.63 -1.73
N SER A 445 25.78 -2.33 -2.72
CA SER A 445 24.49 -1.96 -3.31
C SER A 445 23.34 -1.96 -2.30
N MET A 446 23.30 -2.93 -1.38
CA MET A 446 22.33 -2.97 -0.27
C MET A 446 22.49 -1.81 0.71
N THR A 447 23.73 -1.47 1.05
CA THR A 447 24.01 -0.31 1.91
C THR A 447 23.53 0.99 1.27
N LYS A 448 23.82 1.20 -0.03
CA LYS A 448 23.34 2.35 -0.80
C LYS A 448 21.81 2.42 -0.83
N LEU A 449 21.14 1.30 -1.10
CA LEU A 449 19.68 1.22 -1.10
C LEU A 449 19.09 1.57 0.26
N THR A 450 19.67 1.06 1.33
CA THR A 450 19.20 1.31 2.70
C THR A 450 19.29 2.80 3.06
N GLN A 451 20.42 3.45 2.75
CA GLN A 451 20.60 4.90 2.97
C GLN A 451 19.62 5.72 2.12
N LEU A 452 19.46 5.35 0.85
CA LEU A 452 18.50 5.98 -0.05
C LEU A 452 17.08 5.87 0.49
N LEU A 453 16.64 4.69 0.95
CA LEU A 453 15.29 4.50 1.48
C LEU A 453 15.05 5.33 2.73
N LYS A 454 16.01 5.41 3.65
CA LYS A 454 15.93 6.31 4.82
C LYS A 454 15.79 7.78 4.39
N ALA A 455 16.57 8.21 3.41
CA ALA A 455 16.51 9.57 2.88
C ALA A 455 15.17 9.84 2.16
N CYS A 456 14.67 8.87 1.39
CA CYS A 456 13.39 8.94 0.70
C CYS A 456 12.22 8.97 1.68
N LEU A 457 12.25 8.17 2.74
CA LEU A 457 11.22 8.11 3.76
C LEU A 457 11.11 9.43 4.53
N ALA A 458 12.25 10.01 4.94
CA ALA A 458 12.30 11.33 5.55
C ALA A 458 11.79 12.43 4.60
N ALA A 459 12.13 12.35 3.31
CA ALA A 459 11.66 13.29 2.30
C ALA A 459 10.15 13.14 2.05
N ALA A 460 9.64 11.92 1.89
CA ALA A 460 8.22 11.63 1.68
C ALA A 460 7.36 12.18 2.82
N HIS A 461 7.82 12.03 4.07
CA HIS A 461 7.14 12.60 5.21
C HIS A 461 7.19 14.13 5.27
N SER A 462 8.37 14.73 4.99
CA SER A 462 8.49 16.18 4.90
C SER A 462 7.58 16.76 3.80
N ASN A 463 7.41 16.03 2.70
CA ASN A 463 6.50 16.39 1.63
C ASN A 463 5.05 16.27 2.11
N LEU A 464 4.69 15.18 2.79
CA LEU A 464 3.35 15.01 3.36
C LEU A 464 2.93 16.20 4.22
N GLU A 465 3.76 16.60 5.17
CA GLU A 465 3.53 17.80 6.00
C GLU A 465 3.32 19.07 5.17
N ALA A 466 4.10 19.25 4.10
CA ALA A 466 3.95 20.40 3.20
C ALA A 466 2.66 20.35 2.36
N HIS A 467 2.15 19.15 2.07
CA HIS A 467 0.97 18.91 1.24
C HIS A 467 -0.34 18.88 2.04
N LEU A 468 -0.28 18.61 3.35
CA LEU A 468 -1.46 18.55 4.23
C LEU A 468 -2.44 19.70 4.04
N PRO A 469 -2.01 20.98 3.91
CA PRO A 469 -2.97 22.07 3.78
C PRO A 469 -3.77 22.08 2.47
N ALA A 470 -3.31 21.34 1.46
CA ALA A 470 -4.00 21.19 0.19
C ALA A 470 -5.05 20.06 0.19
N MET A 471 -5.10 19.23 1.25
CA MET A 471 -5.98 18.08 1.36
C MET A 471 -7.35 18.47 1.91
N GLN A 472 -8.41 17.90 1.34
CA GLN A 472 -9.79 18.04 1.81
C GLN A 472 -9.94 17.50 3.23
N SER A 473 -9.17 16.44 3.54
CA SER A 473 -9.05 15.83 4.86
C SER A 473 -8.34 16.71 5.88
N MET A 474 -8.04 17.95 5.57
CA MET A 474 -7.42 18.88 6.50
C MET A 474 -8.16 20.21 6.53
N ARG A 475 -9.33 20.26 5.88
CA ARG A 475 -10.19 21.43 5.81
C ARG A 475 -10.56 21.88 7.23
N GLY A 476 -10.34 23.16 7.52
CA GLY A 476 -10.61 23.76 8.82
C GLY A 476 -9.50 23.60 9.87
N ARG A 477 -8.45 22.82 9.57
CA ARG A 477 -7.24 22.71 10.42
C ARG A 477 -6.12 23.61 9.94
N PHE A 478 -6.12 23.92 8.65
CA PHE A 478 -5.27 24.92 8.05
C PHE A 478 -6.12 26.08 7.55
N LYS A 479 -5.75 27.30 7.91
CA LYS A 479 -6.30 28.50 7.29
C LYS A 479 -5.25 29.13 6.40
N ALA A 480 -5.54 29.19 5.10
CA ALA A 480 -4.70 29.88 4.14
C ALA A 480 -4.94 31.41 4.20
N ALA A 481 -4.00 32.18 4.74
CA ALA A 481 -4.04 33.64 4.79
C ALA A 481 -2.99 34.25 3.85
N GLN A 482 -3.33 35.38 3.24
CA GLN A 482 -2.40 36.13 2.37
C GLN A 482 -1.46 36.99 3.23
N VAL A 483 -0.15 36.77 3.12
CA VAL A 483 0.88 37.60 3.79
C VAL A 483 1.84 38.12 2.74
N GLY A 484 1.63 39.36 2.28
CA GLY A 484 2.49 40.04 1.30
C GLY A 484 2.49 39.38 -0.10
N GLY A 485 1.85 40.03 -1.07
CA GLY A 485 1.96 39.77 -2.52
C GLY A 485 1.56 38.38 -3.04
N ASP A 486 2.31 37.35 -2.67
CA ASP A 486 2.31 36.02 -3.28
C ASP A 486 2.29 34.83 -2.29
N VAL A 487 2.45 35.06 -0.98
CA VAL A 487 2.56 33.98 0.01
C VAL A 487 1.19 33.69 0.63
N VAL A 488 0.72 32.46 0.42
CA VAL A 488 -0.39 31.88 1.18
C VAL A 488 0.23 31.09 2.33
N TYR A 489 0.09 31.59 3.57
CA TYR A 489 0.52 30.85 4.76
C TYR A 489 -0.63 30.00 5.29
N HIS A 490 -0.33 28.77 5.71
CA HIS A 490 -1.29 27.89 6.33
C HIS A 490 -1.12 27.96 7.85
N GLU A 491 -2.02 28.68 8.53
CA GLU A 491 -2.07 28.67 9.99
C GLU A 491 -2.65 27.34 10.46
N ARG A 492 -1.82 26.54 11.13
CA ARG A 492 -2.19 25.24 11.69
C ARG A 492 -2.87 25.44 13.05
N LYS A 493 -4.09 24.94 13.20
CA LYS A 493 -4.77 24.88 14.50
C LYS A 493 -4.01 23.94 15.44
N THR A 494 -3.51 24.44 16.56
CA THR A 494 -2.68 23.68 17.51
C THR A 494 -3.47 22.94 18.59
N SER A 495 -4.72 23.34 18.85
CA SER A 495 -5.60 22.64 19.80
C SER A 495 -6.21 21.38 19.16
N LEU A 496 -5.98 20.23 19.79
CA LEU A 496 -6.50 18.93 19.39
C LEU A 496 -7.60 18.49 20.38
N ASP A 497 -8.81 18.24 19.88
CA ASP A 497 -9.90 17.63 20.64
C ASP A 497 -9.88 16.10 20.47
N PRO A 498 -9.63 15.30 21.52
CA PRO A 498 -9.59 13.84 21.40
C PRO A 498 -10.94 13.21 20.99
N LYS A 499 -12.05 13.94 21.12
CA LYS A 499 -13.38 13.50 20.65
C LYS A 499 -13.60 13.78 19.17
N ASN A 500 -12.80 14.65 18.55
CA ASN A 500 -12.90 14.97 17.14
C ASN A 500 -12.02 14.04 16.29
N ASP A 501 -12.64 13.39 15.29
CA ASP A 501 -11.96 12.37 14.49
C ASP A 501 -10.78 12.92 13.67
N CYS A 502 -10.90 14.15 13.15
CA CYS A 502 -9.83 14.81 12.42
C CYS A 502 -8.63 15.14 13.32
N ASP A 503 -8.88 15.47 14.59
CA ASP A 503 -7.82 15.75 15.57
C ASP A 503 -7.09 14.49 16.01
N ARG A 504 -7.80 13.36 16.13
CA ARG A 504 -7.13 12.06 16.35
C ARG A 504 -6.26 11.67 15.18
N LEU A 505 -6.73 11.86 13.94
CA LEU A 505 -5.93 11.63 12.74
C LEU A 505 -4.68 12.53 12.70
N MET A 506 -4.83 13.84 12.96
CA MET A 506 -3.70 14.77 13.04
C MET A 506 -2.70 14.39 14.13
N TRP A 507 -3.19 13.91 15.28
CA TRP A 507 -2.33 13.40 16.34
C TRP A 507 -1.51 12.18 15.88
N CYS A 508 -2.14 11.22 15.20
CA CYS A 508 -1.43 10.08 14.63
C CYS A 508 -0.37 10.50 13.61
N MET A 509 -0.66 11.51 12.77
CA MET A 509 0.31 12.04 11.81
C MET A 509 1.49 12.75 12.50
N ASP A 510 1.25 13.51 13.56
CA ASP A 510 2.35 14.10 14.32
C ASP A 510 3.20 13.04 15.05
N GLU A 511 2.59 11.96 15.54
CA GLU A 511 3.36 10.87 16.14
C GLU A 511 4.19 10.12 15.08
N LEU A 512 3.64 9.92 13.87
CA LEU A 512 4.39 9.39 12.73
C LEU A 512 5.64 10.25 12.44
N LYS A 513 5.48 11.58 12.47
CA LYS A 513 6.60 12.52 12.35
C LYS A 513 7.67 12.30 13.41
N VAL A 514 7.27 12.21 14.68
CA VAL A 514 8.23 12.02 15.78
C VAL A 514 8.99 10.71 15.63
N VAL A 515 8.33 9.62 15.22
CA VAL A 515 8.99 8.34 14.94
C VAL A 515 10.03 8.49 13.82
N LEU A 516 9.66 9.14 12.73
CA LEU A 516 10.54 9.35 11.58
C LEU A 516 11.74 10.25 11.90
N GLU A 517 11.53 11.31 12.69
CA GLU A 517 12.61 12.21 13.12
C GLU A 517 13.52 11.58 14.16
N SER A 518 12.98 10.80 15.08
CA SER A 518 13.75 10.10 16.12
C SER A 518 14.63 8.98 15.57
N ARG A 519 14.32 8.47 14.36
CA ARG A 519 14.91 7.26 13.78
C ARG A 519 14.80 6.05 14.73
N ASP A 520 13.79 6.07 15.61
CA ASP A 520 13.59 5.04 16.60
C ASP A 520 12.98 3.79 15.94
N GLU A 521 13.85 2.86 15.56
CA GLU A 521 13.46 1.57 14.98
C GLU A 521 12.65 0.70 15.95
N THR A 522 12.67 0.99 17.26
CA THR A 522 12.00 0.16 18.27
C THR A 522 10.50 0.37 18.31
N THR A 523 10.03 1.61 18.09
CA THR A 523 8.58 1.91 18.14
C THR A 523 7.85 1.49 16.86
N GLY A 524 8.55 1.34 15.73
CA GLY A 524 8.05 0.77 14.46
C GLY A 524 6.86 1.51 13.81
N MET A 525 7.00 1.96 12.56
CA MET A 525 5.97 2.75 11.86
C MET A 525 4.64 2.01 11.65
N ARG A 526 4.68 0.68 11.48
CA ARG A 526 3.51 -0.18 11.26
C ARG A 526 2.37 0.05 12.26
N GLY A 527 2.69 0.16 13.56
CA GLY A 527 1.68 0.35 14.60
C GLY A 527 0.94 1.69 14.48
N PHE A 528 1.65 2.74 14.07
CA PHE A 528 1.05 4.04 13.80
C PHE A 528 0.26 4.04 12.50
N MET A 529 0.76 3.39 11.44
CA MET A 529 0.03 3.23 10.18
C MET A 529 -1.28 2.47 10.37
N ALA A 530 -1.27 1.37 11.12
CA ALA A 530 -2.49 0.64 11.49
C ALA A 530 -3.45 1.51 12.33
N SER A 531 -2.93 2.40 13.18
CA SER A 531 -3.75 3.36 13.94
C SER A 531 -4.37 4.41 13.02
N ILE A 532 -3.60 4.94 12.05
CA ILE A 532 -4.10 5.86 11.02
C ILE A 532 -5.21 5.16 10.22
N GLU A 533 -4.97 3.97 9.68
CA GLU A 533 -5.97 3.20 8.94
C GLU A 533 -7.24 2.96 9.76
N ARG A 534 -7.10 2.59 11.04
CA ARG A 534 -8.24 2.40 11.96
C ARG A 534 -9.02 3.68 12.17
N GLU A 535 -8.34 4.80 12.43
CA GLU A 535 -9.01 6.10 12.59
C GLU A 535 -9.73 6.51 11.31
N ILE A 536 -9.17 6.24 10.13
CA ILE A 536 -9.83 6.51 8.86
C ILE A 536 -11.08 5.61 8.69
N LEU A 537 -11.00 4.32 9.03
CA LEU A 537 -12.12 3.37 8.93
C LEU A 537 -13.24 3.63 9.94
N ALA A 538 -12.90 4.12 11.13
CA ALA A 538 -13.87 4.41 12.19
C ALA A 538 -14.79 5.61 11.87
N GLN A 539 -14.42 6.43 10.90
CA GLN A 539 -15.12 7.66 10.52
C GLN A 539 -16.28 7.37 9.57
N SER A 540 -17.47 7.13 10.13
CA SER A 540 -18.72 7.06 9.36
C SER A 540 -19.53 8.36 9.46
N PRO A 541 -19.94 8.99 8.33
CA PRO A 541 -19.61 8.65 6.95
C PRO A 541 -18.50 9.54 6.40
N ALA A 542 -17.34 8.94 6.11
CA ALA A 542 -16.50 9.11 4.93
C ALA A 542 -16.07 10.51 4.43
N GLN A 543 -16.57 11.64 4.93
CA GLN A 543 -16.46 12.94 4.24
C GLN A 543 -15.07 13.61 4.28
N PHE A 544 -14.08 12.99 4.90
CA PHE A 544 -12.84 13.68 5.20
C PHE A 544 -11.67 13.21 4.34
N VAL A 545 -11.38 11.91 4.25
CA VAL A 545 -10.12 11.44 3.66
C VAL A 545 -10.18 11.40 2.14
N ASP A 546 -9.37 12.23 1.49
CA ASP A 546 -9.25 12.25 0.04
C ASP A 546 -8.20 11.27 -0.50
N ARG A 547 -8.19 11.11 -1.82
CA ARG A 547 -7.24 10.26 -2.55
C ARG A 547 -5.78 10.68 -2.33
N GLN A 548 -5.50 11.96 -2.12
CA GLN A 548 -4.13 12.49 -2.03
C GLN A 548 -3.46 12.04 -0.73
N LEU A 549 -4.17 12.12 0.40
CA LEU A 549 -3.66 11.63 1.68
C LEU A 549 -3.32 10.12 1.59
N TYR A 550 -4.23 9.31 1.05
CA TYR A 550 -3.98 7.88 0.89
C TYR A 550 -2.79 7.56 -0.02
N GLN A 551 -2.60 8.34 -1.09
CA GLN A 551 -1.51 8.11 -2.04
C GLN A 551 -0.15 8.40 -1.39
N GLN A 552 -0.05 9.44 -0.57
CA GLN A 552 1.18 9.77 0.14
C GLN A 552 1.46 8.81 1.31
N LEU A 553 0.43 8.41 2.04
CA LEU A 553 0.54 7.34 3.05
C LEU A 553 0.97 6.02 2.41
N ALA A 554 0.46 5.68 1.22
CA ALA A 554 0.88 4.51 0.46
C ALA A 554 2.36 4.56 0.06
N ASP A 555 2.86 5.72 -0.36
CA ASP A 555 4.28 5.89 -0.69
C ASP A 555 5.15 5.68 0.55
N ILE A 556 4.78 6.26 1.70
CA ILE A 556 5.49 6.08 2.98
C ILE A 556 5.47 4.61 3.41
N GLN A 557 4.31 3.96 3.32
CA GLN A 557 4.12 2.55 3.65
C GLN A 557 5.02 1.64 2.82
N SER A 558 5.04 1.84 1.49
CA SER A 558 5.86 1.05 0.58
C SER A 558 7.36 1.27 0.81
N LEU A 559 7.79 2.50 1.10
CA LEU A 559 9.19 2.81 1.42
C LEU A 559 9.62 2.14 2.73
N ASP A 560 8.77 2.16 3.75
CA ASP A 560 9.03 1.47 5.03
C ASP A 560 9.01 -0.06 4.86
N GLU A 561 8.09 -0.61 4.06
CA GLU A 561 8.07 -2.04 3.74
C GLU A 561 9.38 -2.49 3.10
N LEU A 562 9.87 -1.75 2.10
CA LEU A 562 11.16 -2.01 1.45
C LEU A 562 12.32 -1.94 2.45
N LEU A 563 12.36 -0.91 3.30
CA LEU A 563 13.40 -0.74 4.30
C LEU A 563 13.41 -1.92 5.29
N LEU A 564 12.23 -2.34 5.75
CA LEU A 564 12.08 -3.46 6.67
C LEU A 564 12.46 -4.79 6.01
N ALA A 565 12.09 -5.02 4.76
CA ALA A 565 12.49 -6.21 4.03
C ALA A 565 14.02 -6.32 3.93
N LEU A 566 14.72 -5.20 3.72
CA LEU A 566 16.18 -5.15 3.66
C LEU A 566 16.83 -5.37 5.03
N GLN A 567 16.39 -4.62 6.05
CA GLN A 567 16.96 -4.67 7.40
C GLN A 567 16.85 -6.06 8.04
N TRP A 568 15.80 -6.80 7.70
CA TRP A 568 15.49 -8.11 8.27
C TRP A 568 15.72 -9.28 7.29
N SER A 569 16.36 -9.02 6.14
CA SER A 569 16.64 -10.03 5.09
C SER A 569 17.69 -11.08 5.44
N GLN A 570 18.51 -10.81 6.46
CA GLN A 570 19.70 -11.58 6.83
C GLN A 570 20.82 -11.70 5.75
N LEU A 571 20.68 -11.06 4.59
CA LEU A 571 21.61 -11.20 3.46
C LEU A 571 22.88 -10.34 3.55
N ALA A 572 22.79 -9.14 4.11
CA ALA A 572 23.92 -8.22 4.20
C ALA A 572 24.05 -7.64 5.60
N ALA A 573 25.29 -7.55 6.09
CA ALA A 573 25.52 -7.00 7.43
C ALA A 573 25.29 -5.51 7.37
N TYR A 574 24.42 -5.05 8.24
CA TYR A 574 24.04 -3.67 8.33
C TYR A 574 25.16 -2.88 9.05
N SER A 575 25.80 -1.96 8.34
CA SER A 575 26.80 -1.04 8.88
C SER A 575 26.07 0.17 9.47
N ASP A 576 25.71 0.10 10.75
CA ASP A 576 25.36 1.32 11.51
C ASP A 576 26.56 1.86 12.27
N MET A 577 26.53 3.17 12.54
CA MET A 577 27.60 3.90 13.20
C MET A 577 27.96 3.32 14.57
N ILE A 578 29.26 3.12 14.83
CA ILE A 578 29.80 2.91 16.18
C ILE A 578 30.28 4.28 16.66
N ASN A 579 29.76 4.79 17.78
CA ASN A 579 30.16 6.10 18.35
C ASN A 579 30.05 7.31 17.41
N GLY A 580 29.06 7.33 16.52
CA GLY A 580 28.94 8.42 15.52
C GLY A 580 30.01 8.37 14.43
N GLN A 581 30.75 7.25 14.32
CA GLN A 581 31.73 6.99 13.27
C GLN A 581 31.35 5.72 12.52
N TYR A 582 31.48 5.78 11.21
CA TYR A 582 31.34 4.63 10.32
C TYR A 582 32.55 3.72 10.49
N VAL A 583 32.32 2.42 10.62
CA VAL A 583 33.33 1.44 11.06
C VAL A 583 34.35 1.09 9.96
N THR A 584 34.11 1.50 8.71
CA THR A 584 34.94 1.08 7.57
C THR A 584 35.51 2.28 6.78
N PRO A 585 36.60 2.09 6.00
CA PRO A 585 37.21 3.15 5.18
C PRO A 585 36.25 3.83 4.18
N GLU A 586 35.13 3.19 3.84
CA GLU A 586 34.03 3.73 3.03
C GLU A 586 33.21 4.82 3.77
N SER A 587 33.49 5.08 5.04
CA SER A 587 32.86 6.09 5.92
C SER A 587 32.69 7.49 5.33
N ARG A 588 33.77 8.06 4.77
CA ARG A 588 33.74 9.40 4.15
C ARG A 588 32.94 9.39 2.84
N ALA A 589 33.05 8.33 2.06
CA ALA A 589 32.24 8.15 0.85
C ALA A 589 30.75 8.00 1.19
N MET A 590 30.42 7.32 2.29
CA MET A 590 29.05 7.19 2.80
C MET A 590 28.49 8.51 3.32
N GLN A 591 29.26 9.34 4.02
CA GLN A 591 28.81 10.69 4.40
C GLN A 591 28.55 11.60 3.19
N ILE A 592 29.41 11.51 2.17
CA ILE A 592 29.22 12.22 0.90
C ILE A 592 27.97 11.72 0.18
N LEU A 593 27.76 10.39 0.18
CA LEU A 593 26.58 9.75 -0.40
C LEU A 593 25.31 10.19 0.33
N ASP A 594 25.27 10.18 1.66
CA ASP A 594 24.13 10.65 2.47
C ASP A 594 23.78 12.11 2.17
N SER A 595 24.77 13.00 2.08
CA SER A 595 24.57 14.41 1.76
C SER A 595 24.06 14.59 0.31
N ALA A 596 24.62 13.85 -0.64
CA ALA A 596 24.19 13.85 -2.03
C ALA A 596 22.77 13.29 -2.20
N LEU A 597 22.44 12.21 -1.50
CA LEU A 597 21.11 11.59 -1.48
C LEU A 597 20.09 12.52 -0.83
N ALA A 598 20.38 13.06 0.35
CA ALA A 598 19.50 14.01 1.04
C ALA A 598 19.26 15.29 0.23
N SER A 599 20.28 15.81 -0.45
CA SER A 599 20.13 16.98 -1.33
C SER A 599 19.35 16.67 -2.61
N THR A 600 19.33 15.42 -3.07
CA THR A 600 18.58 14.98 -4.26
C THR A 600 17.13 14.62 -3.91
N THR A 601 16.89 13.94 -2.79
CA THR A 601 15.55 13.53 -2.35
C THR A 601 14.70 14.68 -1.82
N LYS A 602 15.32 15.73 -1.25
CA LYS A 602 14.63 16.94 -0.75
C LYS A 602 14.39 18.03 -1.80
N ARG A 603 14.60 17.74 -3.10
CA ARG A 603 14.37 18.73 -4.17
C ARG A 603 12.86 18.95 -4.41
N LYS A 604 12.28 19.90 -3.67
CA LYS A 604 10.96 20.47 -3.98
C LYS A 604 11.06 21.36 -5.21
N LEU A 605 10.14 21.21 -6.17
CA LEU A 605 10.05 22.13 -7.32
C LEU A 605 9.72 23.53 -6.79
N ARG A 606 10.60 24.50 -7.06
CA ARG A 606 10.37 25.90 -6.71
C ARG A 606 10.01 26.67 -7.97
N VAL A 607 8.78 27.16 -8.03
CA VAL A 607 8.29 27.94 -9.16
C VAL A 607 8.56 29.44 -8.91
N GLY A 608 9.36 30.07 -9.78
CA GLY A 608 9.62 31.51 -9.72
C GLY A 608 8.39 32.36 -10.05
N THR A 609 8.37 33.63 -9.62
CA THR A 609 7.20 34.54 -9.74
C THR A 609 6.69 34.66 -11.19
N THR A 610 7.58 34.85 -12.16
CA THR A 610 7.20 34.93 -13.59
C THR A 610 6.55 33.62 -14.08
N SER A 611 7.08 32.48 -13.66
CA SER A 611 6.54 31.17 -14.04
C SER A 611 5.20 30.90 -13.37
N LYS A 612 4.98 31.37 -12.14
CA LYS A 612 3.67 31.32 -11.46
C LYS A 612 2.59 32.04 -12.27
N THR A 613 2.85 33.26 -12.74
CA THR A 613 1.91 34.01 -13.58
C THR A 613 1.60 33.29 -14.89
N ARG A 614 2.63 32.72 -15.54
CA ARG A 614 2.45 31.94 -16.78
C ARG A 614 1.65 30.65 -16.55
N LEU A 615 1.95 29.91 -15.48
CA LEU A 615 1.20 28.70 -15.10
C LEU A 615 -0.25 29.02 -14.80
N TYR A 616 -0.53 30.11 -14.08
CA TYR A 616 -1.89 30.58 -13.85
C TYR A 616 -2.62 30.86 -15.16
N GLY A 617 -2.01 31.64 -16.06
CA GLY A 617 -2.59 31.96 -17.36
C GLY A 617 -2.91 30.71 -18.19
N ALA A 618 -1.96 29.78 -18.29
CA ALA A 618 -2.16 28.51 -19.01
C ALA A 618 -3.23 27.63 -18.37
N THR A 619 -3.26 27.54 -17.03
CA THR A 619 -4.29 26.77 -16.30
C THR A 619 -5.67 27.36 -16.54
N ARG A 620 -5.81 28.69 -16.46
CA ARG A 620 -7.08 29.36 -16.70
C ARG A 620 -7.57 29.13 -18.14
N ALA A 621 -6.69 29.29 -19.13
CA ALA A 621 -7.02 29.02 -20.52
C ALA A 621 -7.46 27.57 -20.76
N LEU A 622 -6.82 26.59 -20.09
CA LEU A 622 -7.21 25.18 -20.13
C LEU A 622 -8.59 24.95 -19.51
N LEU A 623 -8.92 25.59 -18.38
CA LEU A 623 -10.23 25.47 -17.72
C LEU A 623 -11.35 26.16 -18.51
N ASP A 624 -11.04 27.28 -19.15
CA ASP A 624 -11.97 28.05 -19.99
C ASP A 624 -12.23 27.38 -21.35
N THR A 625 -11.41 26.39 -21.73
CA THR A 625 -11.54 25.57 -22.94
C THR A 625 -11.93 24.13 -22.58
N PRO A 626 -13.18 23.84 -22.16
CA PRO A 626 -13.58 22.51 -21.73
C PRO A 626 -13.44 21.48 -22.86
N TRP A 627 -13.11 20.25 -22.50
CA TRP A 627 -13.09 19.14 -23.46
C TRP A 627 -14.45 19.03 -24.18
N PRO A 628 -14.47 18.95 -25.53
CA PRO A 628 -15.71 19.00 -26.29
C PRO A 628 -16.62 17.79 -26.04
N LYS A 629 -17.92 18.08 -26.12
CA LYS A 629 -19.02 17.15 -25.85
C LYS A 629 -19.77 16.80 -27.13
N GLY A 630 -20.36 15.60 -27.18
CA GLY A 630 -21.21 15.15 -28.29
C GLY A 630 -20.46 14.73 -29.55
N ARG A 631 -21.20 14.68 -30.67
CA ARG A 631 -20.83 13.97 -31.91
C ARG A 631 -19.48 14.37 -32.47
N LEU A 632 -18.68 13.34 -32.81
CA LEU A 632 -17.46 13.47 -33.60
C LEU A 632 -17.75 14.13 -34.96
N GLY A 633 -17.07 15.24 -35.22
CA GLY A 633 -17.19 16.04 -36.43
C GLY A 633 -16.23 17.22 -36.39
N LEU A 634 -16.23 18.06 -37.43
CA LEU A 634 -15.24 19.15 -37.56
C LEU A 634 -15.29 20.16 -36.41
N ALA A 635 -16.48 20.54 -35.95
CA ALA A 635 -16.64 21.49 -34.85
C ALA A 635 -16.18 20.91 -33.49
N TRP A 636 -16.34 19.58 -33.30
CA TRP A 636 -15.78 18.89 -32.14
C TRP A 636 -14.25 18.89 -32.23
N LEU A 637 -13.71 18.59 -33.41
CA LEU A 637 -12.28 18.48 -33.63
C LEU A 637 -11.55 19.82 -33.41
N GLU A 638 -12.09 20.94 -33.89
CA GLU A 638 -11.52 22.27 -33.64
C GLU A 638 -11.41 22.57 -32.14
N LYS A 639 -12.45 22.26 -31.37
CA LYS A 639 -12.45 22.44 -29.91
C LYS A 639 -11.46 21.49 -29.22
N ALA A 640 -11.35 20.25 -29.69
CA ALA A 640 -10.39 19.28 -29.16
C ALA A 640 -8.95 19.74 -29.40
N LYS A 641 -8.63 20.24 -30.61
CA LYS A 641 -7.33 20.83 -30.96
C LYS A 641 -7.00 22.04 -30.08
N ALA A 642 -7.94 22.97 -29.91
CA ALA A 642 -7.75 24.12 -29.05
C ALA A 642 -7.46 23.70 -27.59
N CYS A 643 -8.22 22.75 -27.04
CA CYS A 643 -8.03 22.24 -25.68
C CYS A 643 -6.66 21.57 -25.50
N ARG A 644 -6.26 20.69 -26.43
CA ARG A 644 -4.93 20.05 -26.44
C ARG A 644 -3.79 21.06 -26.52
N GLN A 645 -3.95 22.12 -27.32
CA GLN A 645 -2.96 23.18 -27.40
C GLN A 645 -2.77 23.89 -26.05
N GLN A 646 -3.86 24.21 -25.33
CA GLN A 646 -3.74 24.80 -23.99
C GLN A 646 -3.05 23.85 -23.00
N LEU A 647 -3.37 22.56 -23.06
CA LEU A 647 -2.72 21.55 -22.23
C LEU A 647 -1.22 21.45 -22.53
N GLN A 648 -0.84 21.47 -23.81
CA GLN A 648 0.57 21.45 -24.22
C GLN A 648 1.33 22.67 -23.71
N GLN A 649 0.74 23.88 -23.79
CA GLN A 649 1.35 25.10 -23.27
C GLN A 649 1.60 25.02 -21.77
N PHE A 650 0.66 24.47 -21.01
CA PHE A 650 0.84 24.21 -19.57
C PHE A 650 2.08 23.34 -19.31
N TRP A 651 2.21 22.21 -19.99
CA TRP A 651 3.34 21.28 -19.79
C TRP A 651 4.68 21.81 -20.28
N ILE A 652 4.71 22.66 -21.32
CA ILE A 652 5.92 23.37 -21.74
C ILE A 652 6.45 24.27 -20.61
N ILE A 653 5.56 25.01 -19.92
CA ILE A 653 5.96 25.87 -18.81
C ILE A 653 6.51 25.04 -17.65
N VAL A 654 5.85 23.93 -17.31
CA VAL A 654 6.30 23.00 -16.26
C VAL A 654 7.71 22.45 -16.56
N ARG A 655 7.91 21.90 -17.76
CA ARG A 655 9.21 21.33 -18.17
C ARG A 655 10.33 22.37 -18.13
N ASN A 656 10.06 23.60 -18.59
CA ASN A 656 11.03 24.68 -18.54
C ASN A 656 11.42 25.05 -17.11
N GLU A 657 10.49 25.02 -16.16
CA GLU A 657 10.78 25.32 -14.76
C GLU A 657 11.63 24.22 -14.11
N ILE A 658 11.35 22.95 -14.41
CA ILE A 658 12.16 21.82 -13.96
C ILE A 658 13.59 21.94 -14.49
N THR A 659 13.77 22.24 -15.78
CA THR A 659 15.09 22.42 -16.39
C THR A 659 15.87 23.58 -15.78
N LYS A 660 15.22 24.71 -15.45
CA LYS A 660 15.90 25.85 -14.82
C LYS A 660 16.45 25.54 -13.44
N GLN A 661 15.79 24.67 -12.69
CA GLN A 661 16.10 24.46 -11.27
C GLN A 661 17.50 23.87 -11.02
N ASP A 662 18.04 23.09 -11.96
CA ASP A 662 19.42 22.59 -11.91
C ASP A 662 20.24 22.94 -13.16
N GLY A 663 19.79 23.91 -13.97
CA GLY A 663 20.48 24.35 -15.18
C GLY A 663 20.55 23.29 -16.29
N GLY A 664 19.60 22.36 -16.35
CA GLY A 664 19.62 21.25 -17.32
C GLY A 664 20.56 20.11 -16.92
N GLY A 665 20.72 19.91 -15.60
CA GLY A 665 21.48 18.79 -15.03
C GLY A 665 20.81 17.44 -15.24
N GLU A 666 21.42 16.40 -14.66
CA GLU A 666 20.96 15.01 -14.83
C GLU A 666 19.56 14.77 -14.24
N TRP A 667 19.26 15.42 -13.10
CA TRP A 667 17.95 15.30 -12.46
C TRP A 667 16.85 15.85 -13.36
N SER A 668 16.97 17.09 -13.86
CA SER A 668 15.92 17.68 -14.70
C SER A 668 15.75 16.92 -16.01
N LYS A 669 16.83 16.49 -16.67
CA LYS A 669 16.77 15.62 -17.85
C LYS A 669 15.98 14.34 -17.57
N ARG A 670 16.25 13.68 -16.45
CA ARG A 670 15.59 12.43 -16.06
C ARG A 670 14.10 12.66 -15.77
N ILE A 671 13.72 13.74 -15.11
CA ILE A 671 12.31 14.03 -14.79
C ILE A 671 11.56 14.49 -16.04
N VAL A 672 12.09 15.44 -16.81
CA VAL A 672 11.48 15.95 -18.05
C VAL A 672 11.24 14.83 -19.05
N LYS A 673 12.17 13.89 -19.22
CA LYS A 673 11.98 12.72 -20.10
C LYS A 673 10.75 11.88 -19.73
N SER A 674 10.36 11.85 -18.46
CA SER A 674 9.14 11.15 -17.99
C SER A 674 7.87 12.00 -18.03
N MET A 675 7.97 13.22 -18.54
CA MET A 675 6.85 14.14 -18.72
C MET A 675 6.82 14.62 -20.18
N MET A 676 6.99 13.72 -21.15
CA MET A 676 6.96 14.01 -22.60
C MET A 676 5.95 13.14 -23.36
N PHE A 677 4.90 12.67 -22.69
CA PHE A 677 3.89 11.82 -23.30
C PHE A 677 3.04 12.54 -24.34
N ASP A 678 2.95 13.87 -24.28
CA ASP A 678 2.30 14.74 -25.27
C ASP A 678 3.09 14.85 -26.58
N SER A 679 4.32 14.36 -26.62
CA SER A 679 5.20 14.32 -27.79
C SER A 679 5.58 12.88 -28.20
N ASP A 680 4.97 11.87 -27.59
CA ASP A 680 5.23 10.45 -27.91
C ASP A 680 4.57 10.10 -29.25
N ASP A 681 5.30 9.38 -30.12
CA ASP A 681 4.83 8.95 -31.44
C ASP A 681 3.51 8.18 -31.32
N GLN A 682 3.36 7.31 -30.32
CA GLN A 682 2.12 6.56 -30.09
C GLN A 682 0.92 7.48 -29.82
N PHE A 683 1.14 8.56 -29.06
CA PHE A 683 0.09 9.53 -28.77
C PHE A 683 -0.24 10.38 -30.00
N LEU A 684 0.77 10.81 -30.76
CA LEU A 684 0.56 11.58 -31.99
C LEU A 684 -0.21 10.75 -33.03
N GLU A 685 0.08 9.45 -33.15
CA GLU A 685 -0.69 8.51 -33.98
C GLU A 685 -2.13 8.33 -33.47
N GLU A 686 -2.36 8.28 -32.15
CA GLU A 686 -3.71 8.27 -31.57
C GLU A 686 -4.49 9.54 -31.94
N VAL A 687 -3.86 10.70 -31.86
CA VAL A 687 -4.47 11.98 -32.24
C VAL A 687 -4.76 12.00 -33.74
N GLU A 688 -3.83 11.58 -34.60
CA GLU A 688 -4.06 11.53 -36.05
C GLU A 688 -5.24 10.60 -36.39
N ARG A 689 -5.36 9.44 -35.73
CA ARG A 689 -6.50 8.53 -35.94
C ARG A 689 -7.83 9.17 -35.52
N GLU A 690 -7.84 9.90 -34.41
CA GLU A 690 -9.04 10.63 -33.98
C GLU A 690 -9.42 11.73 -34.97
N GLU A 691 -8.44 12.44 -35.52
CA GLU A 691 -8.64 13.44 -36.58
C GLU A 691 -9.27 12.80 -37.83
N GLN A 692 -8.72 11.68 -38.28
CA GLN A 692 -9.24 10.93 -39.43
C GLN A 692 -10.67 10.42 -39.18
N ALA A 693 -10.96 9.90 -37.98
CA ALA A 693 -12.29 9.47 -37.60
C ALA A 693 -13.31 10.63 -37.62
N CYS A 694 -12.91 11.82 -37.19
CA CYS A 694 -13.77 13.02 -37.28
C CYS A 694 -14.05 13.42 -38.72
N LEU A 695 -13.04 13.37 -39.60
CA LEU A 695 -13.20 13.67 -41.03
C LEU A 695 -14.13 12.67 -41.72
N LEU A 696 -13.99 11.38 -41.41
CA LEU A 696 -14.88 10.33 -41.91
C LEU A 696 -16.32 10.55 -41.43
N ALA A 697 -16.52 10.76 -40.12
CA ALA A 697 -17.85 10.95 -39.54
C ALA A 697 -18.58 12.16 -40.15
N GLU A 698 -17.84 13.25 -40.42
CA GLU A 698 -18.34 14.42 -41.13
C GLU A 698 -18.72 14.09 -42.58
N GLY A 699 -17.86 13.36 -43.30
CA GLY A 699 -18.13 12.88 -44.65
C GLY A 699 -19.42 12.06 -44.71
N GLU A 700 -19.56 11.08 -43.81
CA GLU A 700 -20.75 10.22 -43.69
C GLU A 700 -22.00 11.03 -43.32
N ALA A 701 -21.88 12.01 -42.43
CA ALA A 701 -22.98 12.91 -42.08
C ALA A 701 -23.46 13.72 -43.29
N ARG A 702 -22.53 14.26 -44.08
CA ARG A 702 -22.84 15.03 -45.30
C ARG A 702 -23.46 14.15 -46.38
N ALA A 703 -22.95 12.93 -46.58
CA ALA A 703 -23.54 11.98 -47.53
C ALA A 703 -24.95 11.55 -47.11
N ALA A 704 -25.16 11.28 -45.83
CA ALA A 704 -26.49 10.96 -45.30
C ALA A 704 -27.46 12.16 -45.44
N ALA A 705 -26.99 13.39 -45.25
CA ALA A 705 -27.80 14.59 -45.47
C ALA A 705 -28.14 14.80 -46.95
N ALA A 706 -27.18 14.59 -47.85
CA ALA A 706 -27.39 14.65 -49.30
C ALA A 706 -28.41 13.59 -49.75
N ALA A 707 -28.28 12.34 -49.29
CA ALA A 707 -29.22 11.26 -49.59
C ALA A 707 -30.64 11.55 -49.08
N LYS A 708 -30.78 12.15 -47.88
CA LYS A 708 -32.08 12.60 -47.36
C LYS A 708 -32.69 13.71 -48.21
N SER A 709 -31.90 14.67 -48.67
CA SER A 709 -32.34 15.75 -49.57
C SER A 709 -32.79 15.23 -50.93
N GLU A 710 -32.07 14.25 -51.47
CA GLU A 710 -32.39 13.59 -52.73
C GLU A 710 -33.67 12.74 -52.62
N ALA A 711 -33.83 11.99 -51.53
CA ALA A 711 -35.07 11.26 -51.23
C ALA A 711 -36.29 12.19 -51.03
N ALA A 712 -36.10 13.34 -50.36
CA ALA A 712 -37.16 14.34 -50.22
C ALA A 712 -37.55 14.98 -51.56
N SER A 713 -36.57 15.22 -52.44
CA SER A 713 -36.79 15.76 -53.79
C SER A 713 -37.52 14.76 -54.71
N GLN A 714 -37.20 13.47 -54.61
CA GLN A 714 -37.92 12.41 -55.34
C GLN A 714 -39.36 12.23 -54.85
N LYS A 715 -39.61 12.37 -53.54
CA LYS A 715 -40.97 12.33 -52.96
C LYS A 715 -41.86 13.45 -53.51
N HIS A 716 -41.31 14.65 -53.70
CA HIS A 716 -42.02 15.78 -54.31
C HIS A 716 -42.24 15.66 -55.82
N GLN A 717 -41.45 14.85 -56.54
CA GLN A 717 -41.65 14.59 -57.97
C GLN A 717 -42.77 13.57 -58.26
N SER A 718 -43.25 12.84 -57.25
CA SER A 718 -44.28 11.80 -57.40
C SER A 718 -45.74 12.27 -57.26
N VAL A 719 -45.99 13.55 -56.97
CA VAL A 719 -47.36 14.10 -56.96
C VAL A 719 -47.74 14.57 -58.36
N THR A 720 -48.23 13.66 -59.19
CA THR A 720 -48.94 14.00 -60.43
C THR A 720 -50.27 14.65 -60.09
N GLN A 721 -50.35 15.98 -60.24
CA GLN A 721 -51.61 16.73 -60.25
C GLN A 721 -52.48 16.26 -61.42
N THR A 722 -53.62 15.65 -61.12
CA THR A 722 -54.63 15.19 -62.09
C THR A 722 -55.96 15.90 -61.82
N THR A 723 -56.06 17.18 -62.18
CA THR A 723 -57.34 17.85 -62.45
C THR A 723 -57.08 19.14 -63.22
N TRP A 724 -57.60 19.22 -64.44
CA TRP A 724 -57.69 20.43 -65.26
C TRP A 724 -59.06 21.07 -65.05
N GLY A 725 -59.11 22.38 -64.78
CA GLY A 725 -60.35 23.16 -64.67
C GLY A 725 -60.14 24.57 -65.22
N ASN A 726 -61.00 24.96 -66.16
CA ASN A 726 -60.96 26.21 -66.93
C ASN A 726 -61.31 27.45 -66.09
N SER A 727 -60.57 28.55 -66.26
CA SER A 727 -61.14 29.90 -66.42
C SER A 727 -60.04 30.86 -66.90
N THR A 728 -60.43 31.71 -67.84
CA THR A 728 -59.73 32.86 -68.43
C THR A 728 -59.26 33.86 -67.38
N ASP A 729 -58.01 34.35 -67.47
CA ASP A 729 -57.73 35.78 -67.66
C ASP A 729 -56.24 36.06 -67.94
N GLU A 730 -56.00 37.17 -68.65
CA GLU A 730 -54.72 37.67 -69.15
C GLU A 730 -53.75 38.14 -68.04
N THR A 731 -52.44 37.87 -68.21
CA THR A 731 -51.32 38.86 -68.21
C THR A 731 -49.96 38.16 -68.10
N LEU A 732 -49.05 38.55 -69.00
CA LEU A 732 -47.62 38.20 -69.06
C LEU A 732 -46.85 38.78 -67.84
N PRO A 733 -45.71 38.20 -67.38
CA PRO A 733 -44.46 38.29 -68.14
C PRO A 733 -43.65 36.98 -68.26
N THR A 734 -43.02 36.89 -69.43
CA THR A 734 -41.95 35.99 -69.83
C THR A 734 -40.81 35.88 -68.80
N GLY A 735 -40.64 34.68 -68.24
CA GLY A 735 -39.47 34.26 -67.48
C GLY A 735 -38.99 32.89 -67.92
N ARG A 736 -37.83 32.86 -68.58
CA ARG A 736 -37.06 31.71 -69.10
C ARG A 736 -37.28 30.37 -68.35
N LYS A 737 -37.97 29.41 -68.98
CA LYS A 737 -37.96 27.99 -68.60
C LYS A 737 -36.65 27.33 -69.06
N GLN A 738 -35.55 27.48 -68.33
CA GLN A 738 -34.38 26.60 -68.44
C GLN A 738 -33.59 26.56 -67.12
N THR A 739 -34.00 25.75 -66.13
CA THR A 739 -33.11 25.50 -64.96
C THR A 739 -33.36 24.27 -64.08
N LYS A 740 -34.43 23.47 -64.24
CA LYS A 740 -34.66 22.31 -63.36
C LYS A 740 -33.76 21.09 -63.66
N ALA A 741 -33.50 20.77 -64.93
CA ALA A 741 -32.61 19.66 -65.30
C ALA A 741 -31.13 19.96 -65.01
N LYS A 742 -30.73 21.24 -65.05
CA LYS A 742 -29.36 21.67 -64.71
C LYS A 742 -29.14 21.56 -63.19
N ALA A 743 -30.07 22.05 -62.37
CA ALA A 743 -29.99 21.92 -60.90
C ALA A 743 -29.97 20.46 -60.41
N ALA A 744 -30.77 19.57 -61.03
CA ALA A 744 -30.75 18.13 -60.71
C ALA A 744 -29.44 17.44 -61.12
N ARG A 745 -28.83 17.81 -62.26
CA ARG A 745 -27.51 17.30 -62.68
C ARG A 745 -26.37 17.84 -61.79
N THR A 746 -26.46 19.09 -61.32
CA THR A 746 -25.48 19.65 -60.38
C THR A 746 -25.57 18.96 -59.02
N ALA A 747 -26.78 18.71 -58.51
CA ALA A 747 -26.99 17.98 -57.25
C ALA A 747 -26.52 16.52 -57.32
N ALA A 748 -26.81 15.80 -58.42
CA ALA A 748 -26.29 14.46 -58.64
C ALA A 748 -24.76 14.43 -58.81
N SER A 749 -24.18 15.46 -59.44
CA SER A 749 -22.72 15.61 -59.56
C SER A 749 -22.04 15.93 -58.23
N GLU A 750 -22.68 16.72 -57.34
CA GLU A 750 -22.19 16.96 -55.99
C GLU A 750 -22.30 15.70 -55.11
N SER A 751 -23.40 14.96 -55.19
CA SER A 751 -23.59 13.68 -54.49
C SER A 751 -22.54 12.63 -54.91
N ALA A 752 -22.24 12.55 -56.21
CA ALA A 752 -21.19 11.68 -56.75
C ALA A 752 -19.78 12.10 -56.29
N LYS A 753 -19.46 13.40 -56.30
CA LYS A 753 -18.19 13.92 -55.78
C LYS A 753 -18.03 13.66 -54.28
N LEU A 754 -19.11 13.83 -53.51
CA LEU A 754 -19.10 13.59 -52.08
C LEU A 754 -18.89 12.10 -51.75
N SER A 755 -19.51 11.21 -52.53
CA SER A 755 -19.33 9.76 -52.43
C SER A 755 -17.91 9.33 -52.81
N GLN A 756 -17.31 9.94 -53.83
CA GLN A 756 -15.92 9.69 -54.22
C GLN A 756 -14.95 10.16 -53.14
N ASN A 757 -15.11 11.37 -52.61
CA ASN A 757 -14.29 11.88 -51.51
C ASN A 757 -14.39 10.99 -50.25
N LEU A 758 -15.56 10.43 -49.97
CA LEU A 758 -15.79 9.47 -48.88
C LEU A 758 -15.08 8.13 -49.13
N GLN A 759 -15.09 7.64 -50.38
CA GLN A 759 -14.34 6.45 -50.76
C GLN A 759 -12.84 6.69 -50.67
N ASP A 760 -12.34 7.83 -51.12
CA ASP A 760 -10.92 8.19 -51.04
C ASP A 760 -10.47 8.34 -49.57
N LEU A 761 -11.30 8.95 -48.71
CA LEU A 761 -11.08 9.00 -47.26
C LEU A 761 -11.11 7.61 -46.62
N ARG A 762 -12.03 6.73 -47.03
CA ARG A 762 -12.06 5.33 -46.57
C ARG A 762 -10.82 4.55 -47.01
N ILE A 763 -10.35 4.75 -48.24
CA ILE A 763 -9.14 4.12 -48.76
C ILE A 763 -7.89 4.63 -48.03
N ASP A 764 -7.78 5.93 -47.74
CA ASP A 764 -6.65 6.49 -46.95
C ASP A 764 -6.69 5.97 -45.51
N THR A 765 -7.87 5.93 -44.88
CA THR A 765 -8.02 5.38 -43.52
C THR A 765 -7.78 3.88 -43.45
N ASP A 766 -8.27 3.10 -44.41
CA ASP A 766 -8.01 1.65 -44.50
C ASP A 766 -6.53 1.38 -44.81
N SER A 767 -5.89 2.15 -45.70
CA SER A 767 -4.45 2.03 -46.01
C SER A 767 -3.57 2.38 -44.79
N LYS A 768 -3.98 3.37 -44.00
CA LYS A 768 -3.33 3.71 -42.71
C LYS A 768 -3.65 2.67 -41.62
N ALA A 769 -4.82 2.02 -41.65
CA ALA A 769 -5.19 0.94 -40.73
C ALA A 769 -4.49 -0.39 -41.04
N ASP A 770 -4.20 -0.70 -42.30
CA ASP A 770 -3.56 -1.95 -42.76
C ASP A 770 -2.07 -2.04 -42.36
N ARG A 771 -1.47 -0.91 -41.98
CA ARG A 771 -0.18 -0.87 -41.26
C ARG A 771 -0.22 -1.56 -39.89
N PHE A 772 -1.41 -1.85 -39.37
CA PHE A 772 -1.64 -2.43 -38.04
C PHE A 772 -2.51 -3.68 -38.12
N LYS A 773 -1.94 -4.80 -38.58
CA LYS A 773 -2.59 -6.12 -38.42
C LYS A 773 -2.80 -6.40 -36.92
N LYS A 774 -4.03 -6.21 -36.44
CA LYS A 774 -4.41 -6.59 -35.07
C LYS A 774 -4.29 -8.12 -34.94
N PRO A 775 -3.52 -8.64 -33.97
CA PRO A 775 -3.62 -10.05 -33.63
C PRO A 775 -5.05 -10.39 -33.16
N PRO A 776 -5.50 -11.65 -33.27
CA PRO A 776 -6.79 -12.07 -32.76
C PRO A 776 -6.92 -11.70 -31.28
N ILE A 777 -7.95 -10.92 -30.93
CA ILE A 777 -8.17 -10.49 -29.55
C ILE A 777 -8.81 -11.67 -28.78
N PRO A 778 -8.17 -12.20 -27.73
CA PRO A 778 -8.76 -13.26 -26.92
C PRO A 778 -10.05 -12.76 -26.26
N GLN A 779 -11.11 -13.56 -26.37
CA GLN A 779 -12.42 -13.23 -25.80
C GLN A 779 -12.52 -13.69 -24.34
N ILE A 780 -12.89 -12.78 -23.45
CA ILE A 780 -13.14 -13.02 -22.03
C ILE A 780 -14.65 -13.15 -21.80
N LYS A 781 -15.08 -14.32 -21.32
CA LYS A 781 -16.50 -14.62 -21.03
C LYS A 781 -16.89 -14.15 -19.63
N VAL A 782 -17.76 -13.16 -19.55
CA VAL A 782 -18.17 -12.51 -18.28
C VAL A 782 -19.69 -12.54 -18.08
N LYS A 783 -20.14 -12.36 -16.84
CA LYS A 783 -21.57 -12.22 -16.48
C LYS A 783 -22.18 -10.98 -17.12
N LYS A 784 -23.52 -10.96 -17.21
CA LYS A 784 -24.28 -9.85 -17.80
C LYS A 784 -24.00 -8.51 -17.10
N GLU A 785 -23.88 -8.53 -15.78
CA GLU A 785 -23.62 -7.38 -14.93
C GLU A 785 -22.21 -6.83 -15.21
N SER A 786 -21.20 -7.69 -15.23
CA SER A 786 -19.81 -7.35 -15.57
C SER A 786 -19.68 -6.80 -16.99
N LEU A 787 -20.37 -7.42 -17.96
CA LEU A 787 -20.38 -6.96 -19.35
C LEU A 787 -20.91 -5.52 -19.48
N SER A 788 -21.89 -5.14 -18.65
CA SER A 788 -22.40 -3.77 -18.62
C SER A 788 -21.33 -2.76 -18.19
N ILE A 789 -20.43 -3.14 -17.28
CA ILE A 789 -19.32 -2.29 -16.82
C ILE A 789 -18.27 -2.16 -17.93
N PHE A 790 -17.90 -3.25 -18.61
CA PHE A 790 -16.93 -3.18 -19.69
C PHE A 790 -17.45 -2.39 -20.90
N ARG A 791 -18.74 -2.45 -21.22
CA ARG A 791 -19.38 -1.57 -22.21
C ARG A 791 -19.35 -0.09 -21.78
N LYS A 792 -19.47 0.18 -20.47
CA LYS A 792 -19.24 1.52 -19.91
C LYS A 792 -17.78 1.93 -19.86
N MET A 793 -16.82 1.03 -20.05
CA MET A 793 -15.40 1.38 -20.19
C MET A 793 -15.07 1.66 -21.66
N TYR A 794 -15.53 0.79 -22.55
CA TYR A 794 -15.26 0.81 -24.00
C TYR A 794 -16.57 1.01 -24.79
N PRO A 795 -16.99 2.27 -25.01
CA PRO A 795 -18.18 2.54 -25.80
C PRO A 795 -17.97 2.12 -27.25
N ALA A 796 -19.07 1.73 -27.92
CA ALA A 796 -19.08 1.63 -29.37
C ALA A 796 -19.05 3.02 -30.03
N HIS A 797 -19.68 4.03 -29.41
CA HIS A 797 -19.68 5.42 -29.87
C HIS A 797 -19.26 6.39 -28.76
N GLN A 798 -18.39 7.36 -29.09
CA GLN A 798 -17.84 8.31 -28.10
C GLN A 798 -18.94 9.19 -27.47
N ASP A 799 -20.07 9.37 -28.16
CA ASP A 799 -21.30 10.03 -27.65
C ASP A 799 -21.91 9.31 -26.44
N ASP A 800 -21.64 8.02 -26.28
CA ASP A 800 -22.10 7.22 -25.13
C ASP A 800 -21.26 7.47 -23.87
N LEU A 801 -20.20 8.28 -23.92
CA LEU A 801 -19.40 8.66 -22.73
C LEU A 801 -20.18 9.57 -21.78
N GLU A 802 -21.05 10.42 -22.31
CA GLU A 802 -21.76 11.44 -21.53
C GLU A 802 -23.07 10.94 -20.91
N LEU A 803 -23.57 9.80 -21.38
CA LEU A 803 -24.74 9.10 -20.83
C LEU A 803 -24.38 8.16 -19.66
N ARG A 804 -23.10 8.13 -19.25
CA ARG A 804 -22.61 7.15 -18.27
C ARG A 804 -22.95 7.58 -16.86
N SER A 805 -23.75 6.74 -16.21
CA SER A 805 -23.94 6.83 -14.77
C SER A 805 -22.62 6.54 -14.03
N ASN A 806 -22.48 7.14 -12.86
CA ASN A 806 -21.48 6.74 -11.87
C ASN A 806 -21.46 5.22 -11.66
N THR A 807 -20.28 4.68 -11.42
CA THR A 807 -20.06 3.25 -11.15
C THR A 807 -19.54 3.08 -9.73
N ARG A 808 -20.19 2.24 -8.91
CA ARG A 808 -19.70 1.93 -7.56
C ARG A 808 -18.42 1.11 -7.66
N TRP A 809 -17.42 1.44 -6.82
CA TRP A 809 -16.14 0.73 -6.77
C TRP A 809 -16.30 -0.79 -6.64
N GLN A 810 -17.20 -1.23 -5.75
CA GLN A 810 -17.45 -2.66 -5.53
C GLN A 810 -17.91 -3.39 -6.80
N VAL A 811 -18.75 -2.73 -7.62
CA VAL A 811 -19.26 -3.32 -8.87
C VAL A 811 -18.15 -3.40 -9.91
N PHE A 812 -17.25 -2.41 -9.95
CA PHE A 812 -16.05 -2.47 -10.78
C PHE A 812 -15.12 -3.61 -10.34
N LEU A 813 -14.89 -3.76 -9.04
CA LEU A 813 -14.06 -4.84 -8.48
C LEU A 813 -14.63 -6.22 -8.85
N GLN A 814 -15.93 -6.43 -8.69
CA GLN A 814 -16.62 -7.66 -9.12
C GLN A 814 -16.47 -7.93 -10.61
N ALA A 815 -16.60 -6.90 -11.46
CA ALA A 815 -16.42 -7.06 -12.91
C ALA A 815 -14.98 -7.48 -13.25
N MET A 816 -13.99 -6.90 -12.58
CA MET A 816 -12.58 -7.24 -12.74
C MET A 816 -12.29 -8.70 -12.30
N THR A 817 -12.81 -9.12 -11.15
CA THR A 817 -12.67 -10.51 -10.68
C THR A 817 -13.36 -11.50 -11.61
N ASP A 818 -14.55 -11.16 -12.12
CA ASP A 818 -15.27 -11.99 -13.08
C ASP A 818 -14.57 -12.08 -14.46
N ALA A 819 -13.67 -11.13 -14.77
CA ALA A 819 -12.77 -11.16 -15.92
C ALA A 819 -11.46 -11.94 -15.65
N GLY A 820 -11.32 -12.58 -14.49
CA GLY A 820 -10.20 -13.48 -14.17
C GLY A 820 -9.08 -12.85 -13.35
N PHE A 821 -9.25 -11.63 -12.84
CA PHE A 821 -8.26 -11.00 -11.96
C PHE A 821 -8.41 -11.43 -10.50
N LEU A 822 -7.27 -11.67 -9.84
CA LEU A 822 -7.17 -11.66 -8.39
C LEU A 822 -7.00 -10.21 -7.91
N ALA A 823 -7.83 -9.79 -6.95
CA ALA A 823 -7.75 -8.46 -6.34
C ALA A 823 -7.08 -8.53 -4.97
N THR A 824 -6.02 -7.76 -4.77
CA THR A 824 -5.26 -7.70 -3.52
C THR A 824 -5.14 -6.25 -3.07
N GLU A 825 -5.39 -5.98 -1.79
CA GLU A 825 -5.07 -4.68 -1.22
C GLU A 825 -3.56 -4.44 -1.28
N ALA A 826 -3.17 -3.32 -1.89
CA ALA A 826 -1.81 -2.83 -1.89
C ALA A 826 -1.69 -1.70 -0.85
N SER A 827 -0.58 -0.95 -0.88
CA SER A 827 -0.36 0.16 0.05
C SER A 827 -1.45 1.25 -0.06
N GLY A 828 -1.93 1.73 1.10
CA GLY A 828 -3.01 2.71 1.20
C GLY A 828 -4.32 2.27 0.55
N SER A 829 -4.88 3.09 -0.36
CA SER A 829 -6.15 2.81 -1.05
C SER A 829 -5.99 2.06 -2.38
N ALA A 830 -4.76 1.68 -2.74
CA ALA A 830 -4.50 0.99 -3.99
C ALA A 830 -4.99 -0.46 -3.93
N VAL A 831 -5.67 -0.91 -4.98
CA VAL A 831 -6.00 -2.31 -5.20
C VAL A 831 -5.26 -2.78 -6.44
N ARG A 832 -4.47 -3.83 -6.26
CA ARG A 832 -3.75 -4.54 -7.32
C ARG A 832 -4.66 -5.60 -7.91
N PHE A 833 -4.80 -5.59 -9.23
CA PHE A 833 -5.41 -6.63 -10.02
C PHE A 833 -4.31 -7.39 -10.73
N SER A 834 -4.16 -8.69 -10.47
CA SER A 834 -3.20 -9.55 -11.17
C SER A 834 -3.79 -10.85 -11.69
N ASN A 835 -3.31 -11.29 -12.84
CA ASN A 835 -3.60 -12.58 -13.45
C ASN A 835 -2.35 -13.08 -14.21
N ASP A 836 -2.50 -14.15 -14.99
CA ASP A 836 -1.48 -14.71 -15.88
C ASP A 836 -0.99 -13.76 -16.98
N GLN A 837 -1.80 -12.77 -17.36
CA GLN A 837 -1.46 -11.75 -18.37
C GLN A 837 -0.69 -10.56 -17.79
N GLY A 838 -0.63 -10.43 -16.46
CA GLY A 838 0.13 -9.39 -15.77
C GLY A 838 -0.65 -8.72 -14.63
N SER A 839 -0.18 -7.54 -14.24
CA SER A 839 -0.71 -6.76 -13.11
C SER A 839 -1.04 -5.32 -13.49
N ILE A 840 -2.01 -4.73 -12.81
CA ILE A 840 -2.33 -3.29 -12.81
C ILE A 840 -2.90 -2.87 -11.45
N SER A 841 -2.65 -1.64 -11.03
CA SER A 841 -3.16 -1.11 -9.76
C SER A 841 -3.98 0.17 -9.95
N PHE A 842 -5.06 0.28 -9.18
CA PHE A 842 -5.93 1.45 -9.14
C PHE A 842 -6.21 1.86 -7.70
N HIS A 843 -6.17 3.17 -7.44
CA HIS A 843 -6.66 3.71 -6.17
C HIS A 843 -8.18 3.63 -6.13
N LYS A 844 -8.72 3.05 -5.06
CA LYS A 844 -10.13 3.15 -4.71
C LYS A 844 -10.52 4.64 -4.63
N PRO A 845 -11.65 5.06 -5.23
CA PRO A 845 -12.12 6.43 -5.09
C PRO A 845 -12.45 6.76 -3.64
N HIS A 846 -12.06 7.96 -3.21
CA HIS A 846 -12.31 8.52 -1.89
C HIS A 846 -12.68 10.01 -2.03
N PRO A 847 -13.51 10.57 -1.13
CA PRO A 847 -14.13 9.94 0.05
C PRO A 847 -15.20 8.90 -0.29
N ASP A 848 -15.97 9.14 -1.34
CA ASP A 848 -17.02 8.23 -1.79
C ASP A 848 -16.44 7.17 -2.74
N PRO A 849 -16.74 5.87 -2.56
CA PRO A 849 -16.25 4.78 -3.39
C PRO A 849 -16.99 4.70 -4.73
N VAL A 850 -16.98 5.80 -5.48
CA VAL A 850 -17.69 6.01 -6.73
C VAL A 850 -16.72 6.47 -7.81
N ILE A 851 -16.71 5.73 -8.92
CA ILE A 851 -15.95 6.02 -10.13
C ILE A 851 -16.87 6.83 -11.06
N ASP A 852 -16.52 8.09 -11.31
CA ASP A 852 -17.20 8.91 -12.31
C ASP A 852 -16.76 8.55 -13.75
N PRO A 853 -17.50 8.99 -14.79
CA PRO A 853 -17.22 8.62 -16.17
C PRO A 853 -15.82 8.95 -16.69
N VAL A 854 -15.25 10.08 -16.27
CA VAL A 854 -13.90 10.49 -16.70
C VAL A 854 -12.86 9.57 -16.06
N MET A 855 -13.02 9.25 -14.78
CA MET A 855 -12.16 8.29 -14.10
C MET A 855 -12.29 6.89 -14.73
N LEU A 856 -13.51 6.40 -14.99
CA LEU A 856 -13.72 5.09 -15.61
C LEU A 856 -13.07 4.99 -17.00
N HIS A 857 -13.18 6.06 -17.80
CA HIS A 857 -12.51 6.14 -19.10
C HIS A 857 -10.99 6.13 -18.97
N SER A 858 -10.43 6.87 -18.01
CA SER A 858 -8.98 6.85 -17.75
C SER A 858 -8.48 5.46 -17.33
N MET A 859 -9.26 4.71 -16.55
CA MET A 859 -8.97 3.32 -16.21
C MET A 859 -9.03 2.42 -17.44
N ALA A 860 -10.01 2.62 -18.33
CA ALA A 860 -10.14 1.90 -19.60
C ALA A 860 -8.93 2.11 -20.54
N ARG A 861 -8.41 3.34 -20.63
CA ARG A 861 -7.19 3.65 -21.40
C ARG A 861 -5.97 2.94 -20.82
N ARG A 862 -5.79 2.95 -19.50
CA ARG A 862 -4.70 2.20 -18.84
C ARG A 862 -4.80 0.69 -19.10
N MET A 863 -5.99 0.13 -19.04
CA MET A 863 -6.24 -1.28 -19.36
C MET A 863 -5.95 -1.62 -20.83
N LYS A 864 -6.35 -0.75 -21.76
CA LYS A 864 -6.03 -0.90 -23.18
C LYS A 864 -4.53 -0.88 -23.43
N LYS A 865 -3.81 0.06 -22.80
CA LYS A 865 -2.34 0.16 -22.86
C LYS A 865 -1.66 -1.09 -22.30
N ARG A 866 -2.14 -1.62 -21.16
CA ARG A 866 -1.50 -2.74 -20.45
C ARG A 866 -1.84 -4.12 -21.03
N PHE A 867 -3.10 -4.36 -21.40
CA PHE A 867 -3.61 -5.68 -21.76
C PHE A 867 -4.20 -5.74 -23.17
N GLY A 868 -4.22 -4.64 -23.93
CA GLY A 868 -4.86 -4.58 -25.24
C GLY A 868 -6.39 -4.64 -25.20
N TRP A 869 -6.99 -4.47 -24.02
CA TRP A 869 -8.44 -4.60 -23.83
C TRP A 869 -9.24 -3.54 -24.60
N GLY A 870 -10.34 -3.98 -25.20
CA GLY A 870 -11.32 -3.18 -25.95
C GLY A 870 -12.75 -3.67 -25.74
N GLY A 871 -13.70 -3.07 -26.44
CA GLY A 871 -15.12 -3.46 -26.33
C GLY A 871 -15.36 -4.88 -26.85
N GLU A 872 -14.59 -5.28 -27.86
CA GLU A 872 -14.60 -6.60 -28.49
C GLU A 872 -13.97 -7.71 -27.63
N THR A 873 -13.23 -7.35 -26.57
CA THR A 873 -12.58 -8.31 -25.67
C THR A 873 -13.59 -9.08 -24.82
N PHE A 874 -14.76 -8.49 -24.51
CA PHE A 874 -15.70 -9.06 -23.54
C PHE A 874 -16.97 -9.59 -24.19
N VAL A 875 -17.31 -10.83 -23.89
CA VAL A 875 -18.53 -11.49 -24.38
C VAL A 875 -19.34 -12.07 -23.22
N LEU A 876 -20.65 -12.22 -23.43
CA LEU A 876 -21.53 -12.79 -22.42
C LEU A 876 -21.21 -14.27 -22.20
N ARG A 877 -20.97 -14.66 -20.95
CA ARG A 877 -20.87 -16.07 -20.54
C ARG A 877 -22.23 -16.72 -20.75
N ALA A 878 -22.27 -17.81 -21.53
CA ALA A 878 -23.50 -18.57 -21.75
C ALA A 878 -24.10 -18.99 -20.39
N SER A 879 -25.41 -18.84 -20.21
CA SER A 879 -26.05 -19.29 -18.98
C SER A 879 -26.03 -20.81 -18.94
N THR A 880 -25.36 -21.38 -17.95
CA THR A 880 -25.61 -22.75 -17.50
C THR A 880 -26.97 -22.77 -16.82
N THR A 881 -28.03 -22.70 -17.62
CA THR A 881 -29.38 -23.08 -17.20
C THR A 881 -29.64 -24.46 -17.79
N GLY A 882 -29.35 -25.49 -16.99
CA GLY A 882 -29.69 -26.88 -17.29
C GLY A 882 -28.50 -27.84 -17.12
N LEU A 883 -28.61 -28.68 -16.08
CA LEU A 883 -27.75 -29.82 -15.68
C LEU A 883 -26.52 -29.47 -14.83
N GLU A 884 -26.76 -29.28 -13.52
CA GLU A 884 -26.18 -30.10 -12.44
C GLU A 884 -27.08 -30.03 -11.20
#